data_AF-S2FPW6-F1
#
_entry.id   AF-S2FPW6-F1
#
_cell.length_a   1.000
_cell.length_b   1.000
_cell.length_c   1.000
_cell.angle_alpha   90.00
_cell.angle_beta   90.00
_cell.angle_gamma   90.00
#
_symmetry.space_group_name_H-M   'P 1'
#
loop_
_entity.id
_entity.type
_entity.pdbx_description
1 polymer ?
#
loop_
_entity_poly.entity_id
_entity_poly.type
_entity_poly.pdbx_seq_one_letter_code
_entity_poly.pdbx_strand_id
1 'polypeptide(L)'
;MDEQSQQHYSGGAGSALHVLAREFLSADDAARYAHERVGHRRDSGYLGYILQRSDLRFVITEPAEHQVSIVSHHQVIPDNHVLHSRFYSHPALSTLDAGKVAQLKWSVEDAATSLLIFSVHELHNILSASYPVYLSGAEDSLISFTPDSPHELKLLQMLGTDEKPEAFAKALASGAVKPEQLVLELAAVGNLQVLISNGSWRPRGKITGERIPGPWERTVPERVSFGAVFPSADEAALDRYSRDTGHHDEEQTWFGFILKQQGKEEYVASELVPVGGVRDKLYSLRSLFSESRTLGTIYPESFIPHSYFYSRQRVKHARDESRRWLAQHFIVPRDLFIVVYNSKRRPVMEGFVPIPLYISTQDGALLKYVQRKGSKLFENDAPNLGLEDIQTHLANGKLTSTGFVRVAANSGTLQVMRTSQCWDRKGLIDALWAPALFVERRALSPVFFSADDAALHARSQVPQGKTGAFGGLILKRADGFFVATDPIDIPQEDFDIKWVFPDEAVTAGQFPAGCSIVARYRSRVLRALPVVLASADRELYLNMLSVDVVYTAFTRKEQTLDEYLFAPDGSTIRFRVGAWERIRADLGAILSASGKPASDLDGAWIKEQIHLGRLSPTDWVKKLAKSGYLQVVVGSRLWGYARAVIEFTPFATAIRPSNRRNAVSEPAYSPLHIREQDAARCAHERAGSRAALSFGFLLRNARDGSFMATLPIEARNATFDYQRVFPGALPYRFVTSGLYMCGAQAPQNLSDDDYRHFFSPIDVSQARVVANSAQGYRSIYFSCADGALLQFKMSAFDSAMTLDKFGQVEFKDNPFASSAQAQEDWRDIEQGKFSLTGYIRRMAVAGRLEVLVTSPYWSCPGVVGADWVPRMPAVSDAERWALNPVLPLGPVFHHPDDAARHAQHRAAGVGGQPAALTSAVLGKTATRSYVGVEPVVDTPSSYVALHRIFRTANDPSTSPRNKAPQFPEGYTLMAGHEMSLSPAIPTAPLEVDYASAASVYEHTHAMKAKGFDIDAFYYSTRHGALLKYDPTHSSEEGRFLLTGHFTSSEDFVLKLAVVGGLRVLKTAADWNQAGRLGQDWRVARQQVPDVSDKPTRDEL
;
A
#
# COMPACT_ATOMS: atom_id res chain seq x y z
N MET A 1 -11.15 -6.71 -27.35
CA MET A 1 -10.12 -7.62 -26.84
C MET A 1 -10.63 -8.03 -25.47
N ASP A 2 -10.99 -9.30 -25.38
CA ASP A 2 -11.93 -9.82 -24.38
C ASP A 2 -11.47 -9.58 -22.94
N GLU A 3 -12.33 -8.91 -22.18
CA GLU A 3 -12.29 -8.85 -20.73
C GLU A 3 -12.50 -10.26 -20.17
N GLN A 4 -11.41 -10.98 -19.91
CA GLN A 4 -11.46 -12.09 -18.96
C GLN A 4 -11.39 -11.51 -17.55
N SER A 5 -12.54 -11.05 -17.09
CA SER A 5 -12.91 -11.05 -15.69
C SER A 5 -12.57 -12.45 -15.14
N GLN A 6 -11.64 -12.54 -14.20
CA GLN A 6 -11.55 -13.72 -13.34
C GLN A 6 -12.86 -13.80 -12.56
N GLN A 7 -13.84 -14.46 -13.18
CA GLN A 7 -15.01 -14.95 -12.50
C GLN A 7 -14.49 -15.84 -11.38
N HIS A 8 -14.66 -15.38 -10.14
CA HIS A 8 -14.79 -16.30 -9.03
C HIS A 8 -15.79 -17.36 -9.47
N TYR A 9 -15.36 -18.62 -9.48
CA TYR A 9 -16.22 -19.76 -9.71
C TYR A 9 -17.41 -19.68 -8.74
N SER A 10 -18.52 -19.09 -9.19
CA SER A 10 -19.85 -19.36 -8.66
C SER A 10 -20.34 -20.66 -9.28
N GLY A 11 -19.57 -21.73 -9.04
CA GLY A 11 -20.06 -23.07 -9.25
C GLY A 11 -21.13 -23.34 -8.21
N GLY A 12 -22.38 -23.46 -8.65
CA GLY A 12 -23.46 -24.02 -7.84
C GLY A 12 -23.09 -25.44 -7.42
N ALA A 13 -22.43 -25.56 -6.27
CA ALA A 13 -22.17 -26.78 -5.54
C ALA A 13 -22.65 -26.53 -4.11
N GLY A 14 -23.45 -27.44 -3.55
CA GLY A 14 -23.93 -27.34 -2.18
C GLY A 14 -22.78 -27.03 -1.23
N SER A 15 -22.87 -25.91 -0.51
CA SER A 15 -21.81 -25.36 0.34
C SER A 15 -21.37 -26.36 1.41
N ALA A 16 -20.26 -27.06 1.20
CA ALA A 16 -19.60 -27.81 2.25
C ALA A 16 -18.98 -26.83 3.28
N LEU A 17 -19.06 -27.15 4.57
CA LEU A 17 -18.43 -26.34 5.62
C LEU A 17 -16.91 -26.36 5.43
N HIS A 18 -16.30 -25.20 5.15
CA HIS A 18 -14.84 -25.06 5.14
C HIS A 18 -14.30 -24.99 6.57
N VAL A 19 -13.70 -26.10 7.04
CA VAL A 19 -13.04 -26.19 8.35
C VAL A 19 -11.65 -25.57 8.27
N LEU A 20 -11.31 -24.73 9.25
CA LEU A 20 -9.95 -24.18 9.38
C LEU A 20 -8.99 -25.30 9.83
N ALA A 21 -7.83 -25.37 9.17
CA ALA A 21 -6.85 -26.44 9.39
C ALA A 21 -6.17 -26.44 10.79
N ARG A 22 -6.48 -25.47 11.65
CA ARG A 22 -5.80 -25.27 12.94
C ARG A 22 -6.52 -26.00 14.08
N GLU A 23 -5.73 -26.64 14.94
CA GLU A 23 -6.20 -27.43 16.07
C GLU A 23 -5.98 -26.69 17.40
N PHE A 24 -6.95 -26.77 18.31
CA PHE A 24 -6.93 -26.07 19.61
C PHE A 24 -7.13 -27.01 20.78
N LEU A 25 -6.55 -26.65 21.93
CA LEU A 25 -6.69 -27.41 23.19
C LEU A 25 -8.09 -27.28 23.81
N SER A 26 -8.81 -26.20 23.52
CA SER A 26 -10.13 -25.93 24.09
C SER A 26 -11.06 -25.23 23.10
N ALA A 27 -12.37 -25.39 23.31
CA ALA A 27 -13.39 -24.64 22.56
C ALA A 27 -13.25 -23.12 22.76
N ASP A 28 -12.82 -22.67 23.94
CA ASP A 28 -12.59 -21.23 24.22
C ASP A 28 -11.46 -20.68 23.35
N ASP A 29 -10.39 -21.44 23.14
CA ASP A 29 -9.25 -21.02 22.30
C ASP A 29 -9.64 -21.01 20.81
N ALA A 30 -10.44 -21.98 20.36
CA ALA A 30 -11.01 -21.97 19.02
C ALA A 30 -11.95 -20.77 18.81
N ALA A 31 -12.78 -20.43 19.81
CA ALA A 31 -13.66 -19.25 19.75
C ALA A 31 -12.86 -17.93 19.72
N ARG A 32 -11.78 -17.82 20.49
CA ARG A 32 -10.85 -16.67 20.41
C ARG A 32 -10.22 -16.56 19.03
N TYR A 33 -9.84 -17.69 18.43
CA TYR A 33 -9.30 -17.68 17.08
C TYR A 33 -10.33 -17.20 16.04
N ALA A 34 -11.60 -17.62 16.10
CA ALA A 34 -12.62 -17.02 15.23
C ALA A 34 -12.85 -15.54 15.52
N HIS A 35 -12.82 -15.13 16.78
CA HIS A 35 -12.92 -13.72 17.17
C HIS A 35 -11.79 -12.88 16.54
N GLU A 36 -10.54 -13.37 16.56
CA GLU A 36 -9.41 -12.76 15.88
C GLU A 36 -9.58 -12.74 14.35
N ARG A 37 -10.16 -13.79 13.75
CA ARG A 37 -10.41 -13.89 12.30
C ARG A 37 -11.51 -12.95 11.82
N VAL A 38 -12.55 -12.76 12.62
CA VAL A 38 -13.54 -11.69 12.41
C VAL A 38 -12.83 -10.35 12.54
N GLY A 39 -12.12 -10.13 13.67
CA GLY A 39 -11.33 -8.93 13.91
C GLY A 39 -12.10 -7.64 13.57
N HIS A 40 -11.58 -6.92 12.56
CA HIS A 40 -12.15 -5.67 12.06
C HIS A 40 -13.27 -5.83 11.00
N ARG A 41 -13.49 -7.05 10.48
CA ARG A 41 -14.57 -7.35 9.52
C ARG A 41 -15.90 -7.46 10.28
N ARG A 42 -16.51 -6.31 10.56
CA ARG A 42 -17.77 -6.18 11.33
C ARG A 42 -18.78 -5.26 10.64
N ASP A 43 -18.71 -5.22 9.33
CA ASP A 43 -19.70 -4.62 8.44
C ASP A 43 -21.04 -5.38 8.48
N SER A 44 -20.97 -6.68 8.74
CA SER A 44 -22.12 -7.58 8.90
C SER A 44 -21.93 -8.54 10.10
N GLY A 45 -22.94 -9.36 10.37
CA GLY A 45 -22.87 -10.42 11.37
C GLY A 45 -22.34 -11.72 10.75
N TYR A 46 -21.46 -12.42 11.48
CA TYR A 46 -20.82 -13.66 11.03
C TYR A 46 -21.20 -14.84 11.92
N LEU A 47 -21.33 -16.03 11.33
CA LEU A 47 -21.62 -17.28 12.02
C LEU A 47 -20.51 -18.30 11.77
N GLY A 48 -20.13 -19.05 12.81
CA GLY A 48 -19.21 -20.18 12.71
C GLY A 48 -19.59 -21.33 13.64
N TYR A 49 -19.05 -22.51 13.37
CA TYR A 49 -19.26 -23.71 14.16
C TYR A 49 -17.92 -24.22 14.73
N ILE A 50 -17.92 -24.54 16.02
CA ILE A 50 -16.80 -25.18 16.69
C ILE A 50 -17.10 -26.68 16.77
N LEU A 51 -16.19 -27.47 16.23
CA LEU A 51 -16.29 -28.91 16.14
C LEU A 51 -15.24 -29.55 17.05
N GLN A 52 -15.64 -30.61 17.73
CA GLN A 52 -14.74 -31.48 18.49
C GLN A 52 -14.39 -32.71 17.64
N ARG A 53 -13.10 -33.01 17.58
CA ARG A 53 -12.56 -34.18 16.89
C ARG A 53 -12.51 -35.41 17.80
N SER A 54 -12.34 -36.57 17.19
CA SER A 54 -12.15 -37.85 17.90
C SER A 54 -10.94 -37.88 18.87
N ASP A 55 -9.92 -37.05 18.64
CA ASP A 55 -8.73 -36.89 19.51
C ASP A 55 -8.95 -35.85 20.63
N LEU A 56 -10.20 -35.42 20.84
CA LEU A 56 -10.61 -34.39 21.80
C LEU A 56 -10.09 -32.97 21.50
N ARG A 57 -9.44 -32.74 20.36
CA ARG A 57 -9.06 -31.39 19.89
C ARG A 57 -10.26 -30.65 19.32
N PHE A 58 -10.16 -29.31 19.31
CA PHE A 58 -11.20 -28.44 18.76
C PHE A 58 -10.72 -27.79 17.46
N VAL A 59 -11.63 -27.67 16.50
CA VAL A 59 -11.44 -26.94 15.23
C VAL A 59 -12.64 -26.03 14.99
N ILE A 60 -12.49 -25.04 14.13
CA ILE A 60 -13.54 -24.05 13.85
C ILE A 60 -13.74 -23.87 12.36
N THR A 61 -14.98 -23.70 11.92
CA THR A 61 -15.28 -23.36 10.52
C THR A 61 -14.95 -21.90 10.24
N GLU A 62 -14.58 -21.57 9.00
CA GLU A 62 -14.38 -20.17 8.60
C GLU A 62 -15.68 -19.37 8.86
N PRO A 63 -15.63 -18.26 9.63
CA PRO A 63 -16.81 -17.44 9.87
C PRO A 63 -17.37 -16.87 8.56
N ALA A 64 -18.64 -17.15 8.28
CA ALA A 64 -19.31 -16.71 7.06
C ALA A 64 -20.44 -15.72 7.36
N GLU A 65 -20.67 -14.77 6.44
CA GLU A 65 -21.81 -13.86 6.52
C GLU A 65 -23.12 -14.66 6.42
N HIS A 66 -24.12 -14.33 7.22
CA HIS A 66 -25.42 -15.01 7.14
C HIS A 66 -26.59 -14.05 7.03
N GLN A 67 -27.41 -14.29 6.00
CA GLN A 67 -28.84 -13.99 6.00
C GLN A 67 -29.57 -15.12 6.75
N VAL A 68 -30.50 -14.75 7.62
CA VAL A 68 -31.31 -15.66 8.43
C VAL A 68 -32.09 -16.62 7.53
N SER A 69 -31.55 -17.81 7.30
CA SER A 69 -32.28 -18.99 6.84
C SER A 69 -31.57 -20.22 7.39
N ILE A 70 -32.25 -20.86 8.33
CA ILE A 70 -31.84 -22.08 9.03
C ILE A 70 -31.65 -23.16 7.97
N VAL A 71 -30.41 -23.37 7.51
CA VAL A 71 -30.09 -24.59 6.78
C VAL A 71 -30.09 -25.71 7.82
N SER A 72 -30.91 -26.72 7.57
CA SER A 72 -31.04 -27.94 8.36
C SER A 72 -29.67 -28.46 8.81
N HIS A 73 -29.53 -28.71 10.11
CA HIS A 73 -28.33 -29.09 10.87
C HIS A 73 -27.54 -30.32 10.37
N HIS A 74 -27.87 -30.89 9.21
CA HIS A 74 -27.37 -32.18 8.72
C HIS A 74 -26.59 -32.11 7.39
N GLN A 75 -26.29 -30.93 6.84
CA GLN A 75 -25.43 -30.85 5.65
C GLN A 75 -23.97 -30.53 6.00
N VAL A 76 -23.18 -31.60 5.97
CA VAL A 76 -21.72 -31.68 5.82
C VAL A 76 -20.88 -31.22 7.03
N ILE A 77 -21.14 -31.76 8.23
CA ILE A 77 -20.08 -31.89 9.24
C ILE A 77 -19.09 -32.94 8.70
N PRO A 78 -17.79 -32.66 8.59
CA PRO A 78 -16.82 -33.64 8.11
C PRO A 78 -16.81 -34.90 8.99
N ASP A 79 -16.55 -36.06 8.37
CA ASP A 79 -16.44 -37.32 9.09
C ASP A 79 -15.46 -37.20 10.29
N ASN A 80 -15.78 -37.86 11.41
CA ASN A 80 -15.03 -37.82 12.68
C ASN A 80 -15.07 -36.50 13.48
N HIS A 81 -16.02 -35.60 13.19
CA HIS A 81 -16.24 -34.37 13.94
C HIS A 81 -17.65 -34.33 14.56
N VAL A 82 -17.75 -33.78 15.77
CA VAL A 82 -19.03 -33.56 16.48
C VAL A 82 -19.20 -32.06 16.72
N LEU A 83 -20.39 -31.52 16.48
CA LEU A 83 -20.69 -30.13 16.80
C LEU A 83 -20.64 -29.91 18.33
N HIS A 84 -19.76 -29.04 18.80
CA HIS A 84 -19.63 -28.72 20.22
C HIS A 84 -20.32 -27.39 20.55
N SER A 85 -20.10 -26.34 19.76
CA SER A 85 -20.61 -25.00 20.08
C SER A 85 -20.78 -24.11 18.85
N ARG A 86 -21.61 -23.07 18.98
CA ARG A 86 -21.82 -22.05 17.93
C ARG A 86 -21.08 -20.76 18.25
N PHE A 87 -20.61 -20.08 17.21
CA PHE A 87 -19.94 -18.79 17.30
C PHE A 87 -20.73 -17.75 16.53
N TYR A 88 -21.14 -16.67 17.21
CA TYR A 88 -21.81 -15.51 16.63
C TYR A 88 -20.88 -14.31 16.67
N SER A 89 -20.97 -13.46 15.66
CA SER A 89 -20.37 -12.14 15.66
C SER A 89 -21.41 -11.09 15.32
N HIS A 90 -21.44 -10.02 16.11
CA HIS A 90 -22.27 -8.85 15.83
C HIS A 90 -21.54 -7.83 14.96
N PRO A 91 -22.27 -7.06 14.15
CA PRO A 91 -21.71 -5.93 13.42
C PRO A 91 -21.27 -4.83 14.40
N ALA A 92 -20.45 -3.89 13.94
CA ALA A 92 -19.90 -2.86 14.82
C ALA A 92 -20.94 -1.82 15.24
N LEU A 93 -20.66 -1.09 16.31
CA LEU A 93 -21.56 -0.09 16.89
C LEU A 93 -22.02 0.97 15.88
N SER A 94 -21.16 1.36 14.94
CA SER A 94 -21.47 2.32 13.88
C SER A 94 -22.43 1.84 12.79
N THR A 95 -22.82 0.56 12.78
CA THR A 95 -23.89 0.06 11.89
C THR A 95 -25.28 0.26 12.50
N LEU A 96 -25.38 0.58 13.79
CA LEU A 96 -26.66 0.91 14.42
C LEU A 96 -27.22 2.23 13.89
N ASP A 97 -28.54 2.26 13.70
CA ASP A 97 -29.24 3.49 13.36
C ASP A 97 -29.31 4.42 14.58
N ALA A 98 -28.58 5.53 14.52
CA ALA A 98 -28.60 6.58 15.54
C ALA A 98 -30.02 7.12 15.81
N GLY A 99 -30.89 7.14 14.79
CA GLY A 99 -32.30 7.53 14.95
C GLY A 99 -33.08 6.56 15.83
N LYS A 100 -32.88 5.26 15.64
CA LYS A 100 -33.49 4.21 16.47
C LYS A 100 -32.95 4.23 17.90
N VAL A 101 -31.66 4.43 18.10
CA VAL A 101 -31.04 4.59 19.44
C VAL A 101 -31.66 5.79 20.18
N ALA A 102 -31.84 6.91 19.49
CA ALA A 102 -32.49 8.09 20.05
C ALA A 102 -33.99 7.87 20.37
N GLN A 103 -34.73 7.17 19.50
CA GLN A 103 -36.14 6.80 19.75
C GLN A 103 -36.29 5.91 21.00
N LEU A 104 -35.37 4.97 21.18
CA LEU A 104 -35.32 4.08 22.36
C LEU A 104 -34.81 4.78 23.63
N LYS A 105 -34.40 6.06 23.52
CA LYS A 105 -33.80 6.86 24.61
C LYS A 105 -32.58 6.17 25.24
N TRP A 106 -31.83 5.44 24.43
CA TRP A 106 -30.62 4.76 24.85
C TRP A 106 -29.42 5.70 24.85
N SER A 107 -28.54 5.56 25.84
CA SER A 107 -27.20 6.14 25.79
C SER A 107 -26.30 5.37 24.81
N VAL A 108 -25.14 5.93 24.45
CA VAL A 108 -24.12 5.23 23.66
C VAL A 108 -23.69 3.93 24.35
N GLU A 109 -23.62 3.93 25.68
CA GLU A 109 -23.30 2.74 26.47
C GLU A 109 -24.41 1.68 26.44
N ASP A 110 -25.68 2.09 26.47
CA ASP A 110 -26.82 1.17 26.33
C ASP A 110 -26.81 0.52 24.94
N ALA A 111 -26.52 1.30 23.89
CA ALA A 111 -26.37 0.80 22.53
C ALA A 111 -25.18 -0.16 22.38
N ALA A 112 -24.02 0.17 22.97
CA ALA A 112 -22.87 -0.73 23.01
C ALA A 112 -23.21 -2.04 23.73
N THR A 113 -23.88 -1.96 24.89
CA THR A 113 -24.34 -3.13 25.64
C THR A 113 -25.24 -4.05 24.81
N SER A 114 -26.13 -3.48 23.99
CA SER A 114 -27.04 -4.26 23.15
C SER A 114 -26.33 -5.16 22.13
N LEU A 115 -25.12 -4.79 21.68
CA LEU A 115 -24.27 -5.58 20.78
C LEU A 115 -23.28 -6.50 21.51
N LEU A 116 -23.04 -6.23 22.79
CA LEU A 116 -22.15 -7.04 23.64
C LEU A 116 -22.87 -8.27 24.21
N ILE A 117 -24.18 -8.41 23.98
CA ILE A 117 -25.02 -9.50 24.47
C ILE A 117 -25.85 -10.12 23.34
N PHE A 118 -26.28 -11.36 23.50
CA PHE A 118 -27.11 -12.06 22.51
C PHE A 118 -28.44 -11.35 22.27
N SER A 119 -28.84 -11.24 21.01
CA SER A 119 -30.16 -10.74 20.64
C SER A 119 -31.25 -11.74 21.05
N VAL A 120 -32.49 -11.26 21.21
CA VAL A 120 -33.63 -12.12 21.57
C VAL A 120 -33.82 -13.26 20.57
N HIS A 121 -33.63 -13.00 19.28
CA HIS A 121 -33.72 -14.01 18.24
C HIS A 121 -32.60 -15.07 18.34
N GLU A 122 -31.36 -14.66 18.62
CA GLU A 122 -30.27 -15.60 18.87
C GLU A 122 -30.55 -16.45 20.12
N LEU A 123 -31.08 -15.86 21.19
CA LEU A 123 -31.46 -16.58 22.41
C LEU A 123 -32.54 -17.65 22.14
N HIS A 124 -33.54 -17.37 21.31
CA HIS A 124 -34.51 -18.39 20.88
C HIS A 124 -33.82 -19.56 20.15
N ASN A 125 -32.84 -19.28 19.30
CA ASN A 125 -32.07 -20.29 18.57
C ASN A 125 -31.09 -21.08 19.46
N ILE A 126 -30.62 -20.48 20.56
CA ILE A 126 -29.75 -21.12 21.55
C ILE A 126 -30.57 -22.11 22.38
N LEU A 127 -31.74 -21.67 22.86
CA LEU A 127 -32.63 -22.46 23.71
C LEU A 127 -33.24 -23.68 22.99
N SER A 128 -33.37 -23.64 21.66
CA SER A 128 -33.87 -24.78 20.89
C SER A 128 -32.82 -25.88 20.67
N ALA A 129 -31.53 -25.58 20.81
CA ALA A 129 -30.44 -26.48 20.45
C ALA A 129 -29.59 -26.96 21.64
N SER A 130 -29.66 -26.30 22.81
CA SER A 130 -28.94 -26.63 24.06
C SER A 130 -27.41 -26.80 23.94
N TYR A 131 -26.77 -26.18 22.95
CA TYR A 131 -25.30 -26.15 22.83
C TYR A 131 -24.71 -24.90 23.49
N PRO A 132 -23.48 -24.96 24.03
CA PRO A 132 -22.72 -23.77 24.40
C PRO A 132 -22.55 -22.82 23.21
N VAL A 133 -22.59 -21.52 23.48
CA VAL A 133 -22.47 -20.50 22.44
C VAL A 133 -21.50 -19.40 22.83
N TYR A 134 -20.81 -18.87 21.82
CA TYR A 134 -19.86 -17.78 21.95
C TYR A 134 -20.37 -16.58 21.14
N LEU A 135 -20.26 -15.39 21.71
CA LEU A 135 -20.60 -14.13 21.05
C LEU A 135 -19.40 -13.20 21.05
N SER A 136 -19.00 -12.84 19.84
CA SER A 136 -18.02 -11.82 19.51
C SER A 136 -18.76 -10.48 19.28
N GLY A 137 -19.04 -9.76 20.37
CA GLY A 137 -19.89 -8.55 20.34
C GLY A 137 -19.17 -7.27 19.91
N ALA A 138 -17.86 -7.16 20.17
CA ALA A 138 -17.00 -6.05 19.75
C ALA A 138 -15.60 -6.59 19.44
N GLU A 139 -14.72 -5.76 18.88
CA GLU A 139 -13.34 -6.15 18.52
C GLU A 139 -12.53 -6.68 19.71
N ASP A 140 -12.85 -6.24 20.92
CA ASP A 140 -12.19 -6.54 22.18
C ASP A 140 -13.14 -7.20 23.19
N SER A 141 -14.26 -7.76 22.72
CA SER A 141 -15.24 -8.44 23.58
C SER A 141 -15.63 -9.81 23.02
N LEU A 142 -15.44 -10.83 23.85
CA LEU A 142 -15.87 -12.20 23.60
C LEU A 142 -16.49 -12.75 24.88
N ILE A 143 -17.75 -13.18 24.79
CA ILE A 143 -18.47 -13.83 25.88
C ILE A 143 -18.88 -15.24 25.47
N SER A 144 -19.05 -16.11 26.46
CA SER A 144 -19.63 -17.43 26.30
C SER A 144 -20.85 -17.59 27.19
N PHE A 145 -21.87 -18.25 26.68
CA PHE A 145 -23.07 -18.59 27.44
C PHE A 145 -23.36 -20.08 27.29
N THR A 146 -23.53 -20.75 28.44
CA THR A 146 -24.02 -22.13 28.51
C THR A 146 -25.31 -22.11 29.31
N PRO A 147 -26.44 -22.54 28.72
CA PRO A 147 -27.71 -22.57 29.43
C PRO A 147 -27.70 -23.66 30.52
N ASP A 148 -28.22 -23.35 31.70
CA ASP A 148 -28.37 -24.32 32.78
C ASP A 148 -29.74 -25.01 32.65
N SER A 149 -29.74 -26.34 32.48
CA SER A 149 -30.93 -27.19 32.29
C SER A 149 -32.16 -26.86 33.17
N PRO A 150 -32.05 -26.55 34.49
CA PRO A 150 -33.23 -26.25 35.31
C PRO A 150 -33.84 -24.85 35.12
N HIS A 151 -33.14 -23.90 34.47
CA HIS A 151 -33.60 -22.51 34.32
C HIS A 151 -33.93 -22.12 32.86
N GLU A 152 -33.68 -22.98 31.89
CA GLU A 152 -34.02 -22.78 30.46
C GLU A 152 -35.51 -22.48 30.25
N LEU A 153 -36.41 -23.19 30.95
CA LEU A 153 -37.86 -22.98 30.89
C LEU A 153 -38.29 -21.60 31.38
N LYS A 154 -37.58 -21.03 32.35
CA LYS A 154 -37.83 -19.68 32.88
C LYS A 154 -37.43 -18.61 31.85
N LEU A 155 -36.34 -18.83 31.12
CA LEU A 155 -35.91 -17.94 30.02
C LEU A 155 -36.90 -17.97 28.85
N LEU A 156 -37.38 -19.17 28.49
CA LEU A 156 -38.40 -19.35 27.45
C LEU A 156 -39.72 -18.66 27.82
N GLN A 157 -40.16 -18.76 29.07
CA GLN A 157 -41.35 -18.06 29.57
C GLN A 157 -41.19 -16.53 29.57
N MET A 158 -39.97 -16.02 29.83
CA MET A 158 -39.70 -14.59 29.85
C MET A 158 -39.64 -13.97 28.43
N LEU A 159 -39.05 -14.68 27.47
CA LEU A 159 -38.83 -14.18 26.10
C LEU A 159 -40.02 -14.50 25.16
N GLY A 160 -40.68 -15.65 25.34
CA GLY A 160 -41.77 -16.12 24.48
C GLY A 160 -41.27 -16.96 23.29
N THR A 161 -41.96 -16.85 22.15
CA THR A 161 -41.53 -17.44 20.87
C THR A 161 -41.39 -16.34 19.82
N ASP A 162 -40.62 -16.56 18.74
CA ASP A 162 -40.45 -15.55 17.67
C ASP A 162 -41.80 -15.06 17.10
N GLU A 163 -42.82 -15.94 17.05
CA GLU A 163 -44.17 -15.60 16.58
C GLU A 163 -45.04 -14.90 17.64
N LYS A 164 -44.74 -15.08 18.93
CA LYS A 164 -45.45 -14.49 20.07
C LYS A 164 -44.46 -14.05 21.16
N PRO A 165 -43.84 -12.86 21.01
CA PRO A 165 -42.93 -12.35 22.02
C PRO A 165 -43.68 -11.95 23.29
N GLU A 166 -43.10 -12.31 24.44
CA GLU A 166 -43.65 -12.04 25.77
C GLU A 166 -43.35 -10.60 26.24
N ALA A 167 -43.89 -10.22 27.40
CA ALA A 167 -43.84 -8.85 27.91
C ALA A 167 -42.41 -8.27 27.99
N PHE A 168 -41.41 -9.08 28.38
CA PHE A 168 -40.03 -8.64 28.49
C PHE A 168 -39.39 -8.36 27.12
N ALA A 169 -39.58 -9.25 26.14
CA ALA A 169 -39.09 -9.06 24.78
C ALA A 169 -39.72 -7.82 24.10
N LYS A 170 -41.03 -7.60 24.32
CA LYS A 170 -41.72 -6.39 23.85
C LYS A 170 -41.23 -5.11 24.53
N ALA A 171 -40.94 -5.18 25.83
CA ALA A 171 -40.43 -4.04 26.60
C ALA A 171 -38.98 -3.67 26.23
N LEU A 172 -38.14 -4.66 25.89
CA LEU A 172 -36.80 -4.43 25.35
C LEU A 172 -36.87 -3.81 23.94
N ALA A 173 -37.76 -4.32 23.08
CA ALA A 173 -37.95 -3.80 21.73
C ALA A 173 -38.51 -2.37 21.68
N SER A 174 -39.29 -1.95 22.69
CA SER A 174 -39.82 -0.59 22.83
C SER A 174 -38.91 0.37 23.60
N GLY A 175 -37.79 -0.13 24.16
CA GLY A 175 -36.86 0.65 24.98
C GLY A 175 -37.34 0.93 26.41
N ALA A 176 -38.47 0.34 26.83
CA ALA A 176 -38.95 0.43 28.21
C ALA A 176 -38.04 -0.29 29.21
N VAL A 177 -37.34 -1.34 28.77
CA VAL A 177 -36.29 -2.04 29.51
C VAL A 177 -34.94 -1.84 28.82
N LYS A 178 -33.89 -1.62 29.61
CA LYS A 178 -32.52 -1.42 29.10
C LYS A 178 -31.83 -2.75 28.81
N PRO A 179 -30.90 -2.80 27.84
CA PRO A 179 -30.09 -3.99 27.54
C PRO A 179 -29.33 -4.57 28.74
N GLU A 180 -28.92 -3.74 29.69
CA GLU A 180 -28.26 -4.19 30.93
C GLU A 180 -29.13 -5.14 31.76
N GLN A 181 -30.45 -4.97 31.76
CA GLN A 181 -31.36 -5.87 32.47
C GLN A 181 -31.34 -7.28 31.86
N LEU A 182 -31.22 -7.39 30.53
CA LEU A 182 -31.10 -8.69 29.86
C LEU A 182 -29.82 -9.42 30.28
N VAL A 183 -28.70 -8.70 30.48
CA VAL A 183 -27.44 -9.28 30.94
C VAL A 183 -27.61 -9.91 32.34
N LEU A 184 -28.28 -9.21 33.26
CA LEU A 184 -28.53 -9.70 34.61
C LEU A 184 -29.41 -10.96 34.62
N GLU A 185 -30.49 -10.98 33.82
CA GLU A 185 -31.35 -12.15 33.70
C GLU A 185 -30.61 -13.35 33.11
N LEU A 186 -29.78 -13.15 32.08
CA LEU A 186 -28.96 -14.22 31.49
C LEU A 186 -27.91 -14.76 32.47
N ALA A 187 -27.28 -13.88 33.26
CA ALA A 187 -26.33 -14.27 34.30
C ALA A 187 -27.01 -15.06 35.45
N ALA A 188 -28.29 -14.82 35.71
CA ALA A 188 -29.06 -15.54 36.72
C ALA A 188 -29.54 -16.93 36.24
N VAL A 189 -29.72 -17.10 34.93
CA VAL A 189 -30.35 -18.28 34.32
C VAL A 189 -29.34 -19.28 33.75
N GLY A 190 -28.09 -18.88 33.51
CA GLY A 190 -27.06 -19.80 33.02
C GLY A 190 -25.64 -19.37 33.36
N ASN A 191 -24.66 -20.09 32.82
CA ASN A 191 -23.26 -19.76 32.98
C ASN A 191 -22.81 -18.78 31.91
N LEU A 192 -22.96 -17.49 32.20
CA LEU A 192 -22.45 -16.38 31.37
C LEU A 192 -21.04 -16.00 31.82
N GLN A 193 -20.06 -16.09 30.91
CA GLN A 193 -18.66 -15.81 31.18
C GLN A 193 -18.06 -14.84 30.17
N VAL A 194 -17.21 -13.93 30.66
CA VAL A 194 -16.40 -13.03 29.84
C VAL A 194 -15.06 -13.70 29.56
N LEU A 195 -14.73 -13.90 28.29
CA LEU A 195 -13.46 -14.49 27.84
C LEU A 195 -12.44 -13.43 27.42
N ILE A 196 -12.90 -12.35 26.78
CA ILE A 196 -12.15 -11.14 26.47
C ILE A 196 -13.04 -9.96 26.90
N SER A 197 -12.48 -9.05 27.70
CA SER A 197 -13.20 -7.87 28.22
C SER A 197 -12.72 -6.62 27.49
N ASN A 198 -13.68 -5.81 27.07
CA ASN A 198 -13.49 -4.49 26.45
C ASN A 198 -13.45 -3.34 27.46
N GLY A 199 -13.26 -3.65 28.76
CA GLY A 199 -13.31 -2.64 29.83
C GLY A 199 -14.72 -2.14 30.19
N SER A 200 -15.74 -2.45 29.38
CA SER A 200 -17.13 -2.03 29.64
C SER A 200 -17.84 -2.93 30.64
N TRP A 201 -17.44 -4.20 30.73
CA TRP A 201 -17.99 -5.24 31.60
C TRP A 201 -16.87 -5.84 32.44
N ARG A 202 -17.21 -6.35 33.63
CA ARG A 202 -16.32 -6.99 34.63
C ARG A 202 -15.07 -7.69 34.03
N PRO A 203 -13.98 -7.81 34.81
CA PRO A 203 -12.83 -8.60 34.40
C PRO A 203 -13.23 -10.01 33.94
N ARG A 204 -12.38 -10.64 33.13
CA ARG A 204 -12.52 -12.04 32.66
C ARG A 204 -12.99 -12.97 33.79
N GLY A 205 -14.03 -13.76 33.53
CA GLY A 205 -14.64 -14.67 34.50
C GLY A 205 -16.17 -14.70 34.43
N LYS A 206 -16.81 -15.37 35.40
CA LYS A 206 -18.27 -15.50 35.48
C LYS A 206 -18.94 -14.16 35.82
N ILE A 207 -20.02 -13.83 35.12
CA ILE A 207 -20.86 -12.67 35.43
C ILE A 207 -21.80 -13.06 36.58
N THR A 208 -21.64 -12.44 37.74
CA THR A 208 -22.37 -12.80 38.98
C THR A 208 -23.21 -11.66 39.56
N GLY A 209 -23.28 -10.49 38.91
CA GLY A 209 -24.05 -9.35 39.38
C GLY A 209 -23.81 -8.09 38.55
N GLU A 210 -24.07 -6.92 39.15
CA GLU A 210 -24.02 -5.60 38.51
C GLU A 210 -22.72 -5.30 37.74
N ARG A 211 -22.85 -4.45 36.71
CA ARG A 211 -21.74 -3.96 35.90
C ARG A 211 -20.72 -3.26 36.78
N ILE A 212 -19.46 -3.71 36.73
CA ILE A 212 -18.33 -3.03 37.35
C ILE A 212 -17.57 -2.39 36.20
N PRO A 213 -17.58 -1.06 36.02
CA PRO A 213 -16.79 -0.39 34.98
C PRO A 213 -15.29 -0.39 35.32
N GLY A 214 -14.43 -0.43 34.30
CA GLY A 214 -12.97 -0.40 34.44
C GLY A 214 -12.42 0.99 34.76
N PRO A 215 -11.10 1.10 35.05
CA PRO A 215 -10.08 0.05 34.99
C PRO A 215 -10.01 -0.79 36.29
N TRP A 216 -9.64 -2.07 36.17
CA TRP A 216 -9.44 -2.98 37.31
C TRP A 216 -7.98 -3.40 37.43
N GLU A 217 -7.58 -3.81 38.64
CA GLU A 217 -6.33 -4.56 38.78
C GLU A 217 -6.43 -5.90 38.06
N ARG A 218 -5.38 -6.26 37.30
CA ARG A 218 -5.33 -7.54 36.60
C ARG A 218 -5.30 -8.70 37.59
N THR A 219 -6.33 -9.53 37.56
CA THR A 219 -6.38 -10.82 38.26
C THR A 219 -5.78 -11.93 37.39
N VAL A 220 -5.26 -12.99 38.04
CA VAL A 220 -4.82 -14.19 37.32
C VAL A 220 -6.08 -14.88 36.76
N PRO A 221 -6.16 -15.14 35.45
CA PRO A 221 -7.31 -15.82 34.86
C PRO A 221 -7.52 -17.19 35.51
N GLU A 222 -8.79 -17.58 35.70
CA GLU A 222 -9.13 -18.94 36.15
C GLU A 222 -8.63 -20.01 35.17
N ARG A 223 -8.66 -19.68 33.87
CA ARG A 223 -8.13 -20.50 32.77
C ARG A 223 -7.22 -19.65 31.90
N VAL A 224 -6.03 -20.13 31.56
CA VAL A 224 -5.10 -19.45 30.63
C VAL A 224 -5.54 -19.71 29.20
N SER A 225 -5.45 -18.70 28.33
CA SER A 225 -5.72 -18.85 26.90
C SER A 225 -4.48 -19.33 26.13
N PHE A 226 -4.66 -20.27 25.21
CA PHE A 226 -3.58 -20.80 24.37
C PHE A 226 -3.86 -20.60 22.88
N GLY A 227 -2.79 -20.64 22.09
CA GLY A 227 -2.88 -20.65 20.63
C GLY A 227 -3.17 -22.03 20.05
N ALA A 228 -3.16 -22.11 18.72
CA ALA A 228 -3.20 -23.38 18.02
C ALA A 228 -1.98 -24.26 18.36
N VAL A 229 -2.13 -25.56 18.15
CA VAL A 229 -1.07 -26.56 18.32
C VAL A 229 -0.18 -26.55 17.08
N PHE A 230 1.14 -26.46 17.29
CA PHE A 230 2.15 -26.47 16.24
C PHE A 230 3.18 -27.59 16.44
N PRO A 231 3.80 -28.09 15.37
CA PRO A 231 4.86 -29.10 15.44
C PRO A 231 6.21 -28.55 15.96
N SER A 232 6.38 -27.23 16.03
CA SER A 232 7.61 -26.61 16.53
C SER A 232 7.37 -25.35 17.36
N ALA A 233 8.27 -25.08 18.31
CA ALA A 233 8.26 -23.84 19.09
C ALA A 233 8.43 -22.58 18.21
N ASP A 234 9.15 -22.71 17.09
CA ASP A 234 9.41 -21.63 16.15
C ASP A 234 8.12 -21.23 15.40
N GLU A 235 7.32 -22.20 14.95
CA GLU A 235 6.00 -21.95 14.35
C GLU A 235 5.01 -21.39 15.36
N ALA A 236 4.99 -21.91 16.59
CA ALA A 236 4.14 -21.36 17.66
C ALA A 236 4.50 -19.89 17.98
N ALA A 237 5.79 -19.52 17.92
CA ALA A 237 6.25 -18.16 18.10
C ALA A 237 5.84 -17.24 16.93
N LEU A 238 6.02 -17.71 15.69
CA LEU A 238 5.59 -16.97 14.49
C LEU A 238 4.09 -16.73 14.48
N ASP A 239 3.31 -17.74 14.85
CA ASP A 239 1.86 -17.61 14.92
C ASP A 239 1.40 -16.72 16.07
N ARG A 240 2.09 -16.76 17.22
CA ARG A 240 1.85 -15.80 18.31
C ARG A 240 2.20 -14.38 17.87
N TYR A 241 3.27 -14.19 17.10
CA TYR A 241 3.64 -12.90 16.54
C TYR A 241 2.60 -12.38 15.55
N SER A 242 2.05 -13.22 14.66
CA SER A 242 1.02 -12.81 13.70
C SER A 242 -0.32 -12.50 14.36
N ARG A 243 -0.63 -13.19 15.48
CA ARG A 243 -1.83 -12.98 16.31
C ARG A 243 -1.68 -11.91 17.39
N ASP A 244 -0.52 -11.27 17.52
CA ASP A 244 -0.35 -10.13 18.43
C ASP A 244 -1.06 -8.89 17.81
N THR A 245 -2.40 -8.97 17.76
CA THR A 245 -3.33 -8.02 17.16
C THR A 245 -3.45 -6.78 18.03
N GLY A 246 -2.41 -5.95 18.11
CA GLY A 246 -2.52 -4.53 18.49
C GLY A 246 -3.24 -4.16 19.80
N HIS A 247 -3.58 -5.10 20.69
CA HIS A 247 -4.46 -4.86 21.84
C HIS A 247 -3.80 -4.05 22.95
N HIS A 248 -2.59 -3.53 22.74
CA HIS A 248 -1.80 -2.95 23.81
C HIS A 248 -1.26 -1.58 23.38
N ASP A 249 -2.12 -0.56 23.50
CA ASP A 249 -1.83 0.86 23.26
C ASP A 249 -0.90 1.49 24.32
N GLU A 250 -0.68 0.76 25.41
CA GLU A 250 0.09 1.20 26.55
C GLU A 250 1.59 0.95 26.32
N GLU A 251 2.45 1.90 26.73
CA GLU A 251 3.90 1.71 26.79
C GLU A 251 4.24 0.68 27.88
N GLN A 252 3.93 -0.58 27.60
CA GLN A 252 4.10 -1.71 28.50
C GLN A 252 4.87 -2.82 27.81
N THR A 253 5.63 -3.53 28.63
CA THR A 253 6.32 -4.75 28.23
C THR A 253 5.39 -5.92 28.44
N TRP A 254 5.29 -6.78 27.43
CA TRP A 254 4.44 -7.96 27.43
C TRP A 254 5.28 -9.21 27.40
N PHE A 255 4.83 -10.23 28.12
CA PHE A 255 5.50 -11.53 28.13
C PHE A 255 4.53 -12.69 28.05
N GLY A 256 5.01 -13.81 27.52
CA GLY A 256 4.28 -15.07 27.46
C GLY A 256 5.22 -16.27 27.50
N PHE A 257 4.65 -17.45 27.39
CA PHE A 257 5.36 -18.72 27.38
C PHE A 257 4.97 -19.55 26.17
N ILE A 258 5.92 -20.30 25.62
CA ILE A 258 5.64 -21.40 24.72
C ILE A 258 5.83 -22.68 25.51
N LEU A 259 4.82 -23.54 25.49
CA LEU A 259 4.81 -24.81 26.21
C LEU A 259 4.99 -25.96 25.23
N LYS A 260 5.67 -27.01 25.66
CA LYS A 260 5.85 -28.27 24.93
C LYS A 260 5.12 -29.40 25.64
N GLN A 261 4.44 -30.26 24.90
CA GLN A 261 3.85 -31.47 25.45
C GLN A 261 4.93 -32.50 25.81
N GLN A 262 4.83 -33.12 26.99
CA GLN A 262 5.74 -34.20 27.35
C GLN A 262 5.57 -35.39 26.39
N GLY A 263 6.69 -35.85 25.81
CA GLY A 263 6.73 -37.02 24.93
C GLY A 263 6.25 -36.80 23.48
N LYS A 264 5.83 -35.58 23.10
CA LYS A 264 5.42 -35.25 21.73
C LYS A 264 6.02 -33.92 21.26
N GLU A 265 6.18 -33.77 19.94
CA GLU A 265 6.55 -32.49 19.31
C GLU A 265 5.29 -31.65 19.06
N GLU A 266 4.54 -31.35 20.13
CA GLU A 266 3.37 -30.48 20.11
C GLU A 266 3.65 -29.25 20.98
N TYR A 267 3.50 -28.05 20.39
CA TYR A 267 3.83 -26.77 21.02
C TYR A 267 2.64 -25.81 20.98
N VAL A 268 2.43 -25.07 22.07
CA VAL A 268 1.38 -24.04 22.17
C VAL A 268 1.93 -22.76 22.78
N ALA A 269 1.50 -21.61 22.27
CA ALA A 269 1.85 -20.31 22.83
C ALA A 269 0.75 -19.82 23.80
N SER A 270 1.10 -19.41 25.01
CA SER A 270 0.18 -18.77 25.95
C SER A 270 -0.19 -17.35 25.51
N GLU A 271 -1.28 -16.81 26.05
CA GLU A 271 -1.57 -15.38 25.97
C GLU A 271 -0.46 -14.50 26.56
N LEU A 272 -0.41 -13.24 26.12
CA LEU A 272 0.57 -12.27 26.59
C LEU A 272 0.07 -11.52 27.84
N VAL A 273 1.00 -11.17 28.72
CA VAL A 273 0.75 -10.54 30.01
C VAL A 273 1.56 -9.25 30.11
N PRO A 274 0.94 -8.11 30.50
CA PRO A 274 1.67 -6.89 30.72
C PRO A 274 2.42 -6.97 32.05
N VAL A 275 3.59 -6.35 32.08
CA VAL A 275 4.33 -6.15 33.31
C VAL A 275 3.74 -4.98 34.10
N GLY A 276 2.89 -5.28 35.10
CA GLY A 276 2.29 -4.26 35.95
C GLY A 276 3.24 -3.73 37.01
N GLY A 277 3.66 -2.46 36.90
CA GLY A 277 4.27 -1.59 37.94
C GLY A 277 5.58 -2.08 38.59
N VAL A 278 5.54 -3.24 39.22
CA VAL A 278 6.66 -3.95 39.83
C VAL A 278 7.19 -4.98 38.84
N ARG A 279 8.36 -4.69 38.24
CA ARG A 279 9.00 -5.54 37.22
C ARG A 279 9.43 -6.93 37.71
N ASP A 280 9.42 -7.19 39.02
CA ASP A 280 9.71 -8.50 39.63
C ASP A 280 8.70 -9.60 39.21
N LYS A 281 7.66 -9.23 38.45
CA LYS A 281 6.66 -10.15 37.88
C LYS A 281 6.97 -10.61 36.45
N LEU A 282 7.99 -10.09 35.76
CA LEU A 282 8.33 -10.52 34.39
C LEU A 282 8.69 -12.02 34.35
N TYR A 283 8.00 -12.79 33.51
CA TYR A 283 8.10 -14.26 33.44
C TYR A 283 7.79 -15.01 34.75
N SER A 284 7.07 -14.37 35.67
CA SER A 284 6.55 -15.05 36.85
C SER A 284 5.43 -16.00 36.43
N LEU A 285 5.58 -17.29 36.73
CA LEU A 285 4.54 -18.28 36.47
C LEU A 285 3.22 -17.94 37.18
N ARG A 286 3.30 -17.32 38.38
CA ARG A 286 2.14 -16.90 39.18
C ARG A 286 1.31 -15.81 38.51
N SER A 287 1.84 -15.13 37.51
CA SER A 287 1.13 -14.10 36.75
C SER A 287 0.22 -14.70 35.67
N LEU A 288 0.37 -15.98 35.35
CA LEU A 288 -0.43 -16.69 34.35
C LEU A 288 -1.10 -17.94 34.90
N PHE A 289 -0.36 -18.80 35.59
CA PHE A 289 -0.82 -20.11 36.02
C PHE A 289 -1.19 -20.11 37.52
N SER A 290 -2.30 -20.77 37.85
CA SER A 290 -2.73 -21.01 39.22
C SER A 290 -1.89 -22.10 39.90
N GLU A 291 -1.68 -21.99 41.21
CA GLU A 291 -0.96 -22.98 42.02
C GLU A 291 -1.96 -23.88 42.76
N SER A 292 -1.81 -25.20 42.64
CA SER A 292 -2.48 -26.19 43.49
C SER A 292 -1.66 -26.41 44.77
N ARG A 293 -2.34 -26.58 45.92
CA ARG A 293 -1.70 -26.89 47.20
C ARG A 293 -0.98 -28.25 47.22
N THR A 294 -1.28 -29.15 46.28
CA THR A 294 -0.78 -30.54 46.26
C THR A 294 0.11 -30.89 45.05
N LEU A 295 -0.06 -30.23 43.91
CA LEU A 295 0.59 -30.59 42.63
C LEU A 295 1.52 -29.51 42.06
N GLY A 296 1.69 -28.37 42.74
CA GLY A 296 2.44 -27.22 42.21
C GLY A 296 1.64 -26.43 41.17
N THR A 297 2.32 -25.78 40.23
CA THR A 297 1.70 -24.99 39.15
C THR A 297 0.89 -25.90 38.21
N ILE A 298 -0.37 -25.55 37.93
CA ILE A 298 -1.24 -26.35 37.05
C ILE A 298 -0.99 -25.95 35.59
N TYR A 299 -0.51 -26.90 34.79
CA TYR A 299 -0.38 -26.76 33.33
C TYR A 299 -1.47 -27.59 32.61
N PRO A 300 -1.93 -27.19 31.41
CA PRO A 300 -2.84 -28.01 30.62
C PRO A 300 -2.15 -29.32 30.15
N GLU A 301 -2.86 -30.45 30.18
CA GLU A 301 -2.53 -31.69 29.44
C GLU A 301 -1.05 -32.15 29.45
N SER A 302 -0.34 -32.07 30.59
CA SER A 302 1.08 -32.42 30.71
C SER A 302 2.05 -31.56 29.89
N PHE A 303 1.64 -30.36 29.48
CA PHE A 303 2.53 -29.37 28.87
C PHE A 303 3.46 -28.75 29.92
N ILE A 304 4.71 -28.49 29.52
CA ILE A 304 5.69 -27.80 30.36
C ILE A 304 6.25 -26.56 29.66
N PRO A 305 6.56 -25.46 30.38
CA PRO A 305 7.18 -24.28 29.78
C PRO A 305 8.50 -24.64 29.08
N HIS A 306 8.60 -24.32 27.79
CA HIS A 306 9.76 -24.58 26.95
C HIS A 306 10.53 -23.30 26.61
N SER A 307 9.84 -22.23 26.23
CA SER A 307 10.45 -20.95 25.82
C SER A 307 9.72 -19.74 26.41
N TYR A 308 10.42 -18.61 26.44
CA TYR A 308 9.86 -17.30 26.76
C TYR A 308 9.48 -16.52 25.49
N PHE A 309 8.44 -15.71 25.57
CA PHE A 309 8.06 -14.76 24.52
C PHE A 309 8.06 -13.34 25.10
N TYR A 310 8.67 -12.39 24.41
CA TYR A 310 8.75 -10.97 24.75
C TYR A 310 8.08 -10.15 23.64
N SER A 311 7.26 -9.18 23.99
CA SER A 311 6.71 -8.21 23.03
C SER A 311 6.68 -6.81 23.64
N ARG A 312 7.04 -5.79 22.87
CA ARG A 312 6.90 -4.38 23.25
C ARG A 312 6.46 -3.56 22.04
N GLN A 313 5.24 -3.06 22.08
CA GLN A 313 4.59 -2.45 20.91
C GLN A 313 4.68 -0.91 20.86
N ARG A 314 4.92 -0.22 21.98
CA ARG A 314 4.97 1.25 22.01
C ARG A 314 6.07 1.80 22.93
N VAL A 315 6.74 2.87 22.48
CA VAL A 315 7.72 3.66 23.24
C VAL A 315 7.43 5.13 22.97
N LYS A 316 6.63 5.80 23.82
CA LYS A 316 6.28 7.22 23.61
C LYS A 316 7.36 8.14 24.15
N HIS A 317 7.98 7.82 25.28
CA HIS A 317 8.89 8.75 25.97
C HIS A 317 10.04 8.08 26.74
N ALA A 318 10.99 7.47 26.03
CA ALA A 318 12.30 7.22 26.65
C ALA A 318 13.09 8.55 26.72
N ARG A 319 13.54 8.96 27.92
CA ARG A 319 14.41 10.14 28.11
C ARG A 319 15.82 9.96 27.51
N ASP A 320 16.19 8.71 27.21
CA ASP A 320 17.51 8.28 26.75
C ASP A 320 17.38 7.67 25.35
N GLU A 321 18.15 8.18 24.39
CA GLU A 321 18.16 7.74 22.99
C GLU A 321 18.55 6.27 22.84
N SER A 322 19.54 5.81 23.61
CA SER A 322 20.02 4.43 23.57
C SER A 322 18.91 3.45 23.99
N ARG A 323 18.19 3.80 25.06
CA ARG A 323 17.05 3.01 25.56
C ARG A 323 15.86 3.06 24.61
N ARG A 324 15.62 4.21 23.95
CA ARG A 324 14.56 4.34 22.95
C ARG A 324 14.80 3.40 21.79
N TRP A 325 16.01 3.44 21.23
CA TRP A 325 16.41 2.59 20.11
C TRP A 325 16.31 1.11 20.48
N LEU A 326 16.82 0.71 21.66
CA LEU A 326 16.73 -0.68 22.12
C LEU A 326 15.29 -1.13 22.33
N ALA A 327 14.41 -0.26 22.82
CA ALA A 327 13.00 -0.60 23.01
C ALA A 327 12.22 -0.70 21.68
N GLN A 328 12.70 -0.05 20.61
CA GLN A 328 12.11 -0.11 19.28
C GLN A 328 12.59 -1.32 18.49
N HIS A 329 13.90 -1.60 18.52
CA HIS A 329 14.55 -2.57 17.65
C HIS A 329 15.06 -3.83 18.38
N PHE A 330 15.03 -3.91 19.71
CA PHE A 330 15.51 -5.07 20.46
C PHE A 330 14.83 -5.21 21.84
N ILE A 331 15.49 -5.89 22.78
CA ILE A 331 15.11 -5.97 24.20
C ILE A 331 16.03 -5.10 25.05
N VAL A 332 15.49 -4.45 26.08
CA VAL A 332 16.32 -3.65 27.01
C VAL A 332 17.15 -4.56 27.93
N PRO A 333 18.37 -4.16 28.36
CA PRO A 333 19.30 -5.04 29.08
C PRO A 333 18.72 -5.66 30.35
N ARG A 334 17.92 -4.89 31.11
CA ARG A 334 17.30 -5.36 32.37
C ARG A 334 16.29 -6.48 32.16
N ASP A 335 15.57 -6.46 31.04
CA ASP A 335 14.55 -7.47 30.75
C ASP A 335 15.22 -8.75 30.22
N LEU A 336 16.28 -8.61 29.41
CA LEU A 336 17.12 -9.74 28.97
C LEU A 336 17.84 -10.41 30.16
N PHE A 337 18.28 -9.62 31.15
CA PHE A 337 18.90 -10.14 32.37
C PHE A 337 17.99 -11.13 33.11
N ILE A 338 16.69 -10.84 33.23
CA ILE A 338 15.75 -11.72 33.93
C ILE A 338 15.68 -13.08 33.25
N VAL A 339 15.71 -13.12 31.92
CA VAL A 339 15.72 -14.36 31.14
C VAL A 339 17.01 -15.15 31.34
N VAL A 340 18.15 -14.47 31.24
CA VAL A 340 19.49 -15.05 31.45
C VAL A 340 19.69 -15.54 32.89
N TYR A 341 19.07 -14.87 33.86
CA TYR A 341 19.11 -15.28 35.25
C TYR A 341 18.24 -16.52 35.51
N ASN A 342 17.03 -16.55 34.94
CA ASN A 342 16.11 -17.67 35.07
C ASN A 342 16.61 -18.94 34.39
N SER A 343 17.26 -18.83 33.22
CA SER A 343 17.85 -19.96 32.50
C SER A 343 18.93 -20.70 33.31
N LYS A 344 19.70 -19.98 34.14
CA LYS A 344 20.73 -20.55 35.02
C LYS A 344 20.14 -21.32 36.22
N ARG A 345 18.94 -20.96 36.68
CA ARG A 345 18.35 -21.49 37.93
C ARG A 345 17.30 -22.59 37.73
N ARG A 346 16.76 -22.78 36.52
CA ARG A 346 15.68 -23.73 36.25
C ARG A 346 16.06 -24.75 35.16
N PRO A 347 16.64 -25.92 35.52
CA PRO A 347 16.71 -27.06 34.61
C PRO A 347 15.35 -27.78 34.65
N VAL A 348 14.35 -27.28 33.92
CA VAL A 348 13.01 -27.92 33.82
C VAL A 348 12.94 -28.92 32.66
N MET A 349 14.06 -29.22 32.00
CA MET A 349 14.13 -30.30 31.01
C MET A 349 15.22 -31.30 31.40
N GLU A 350 14.98 -32.57 31.08
CA GLU A 350 16.02 -33.59 31.09
C GLU A 350 17.19 -33.13 30.20
N GLY A 351 18.33 -32.83 30.82
CA GLY A 351 19.49 -32.23 30.18
C GLY A 351 19.55 -30.69 30.32
N PHE A 352 20.73 -30.16 30.61
CA PHE A 352 21.00 -28.70 30.64
C PHE A 352 20.82 -28.09 29.22
N VAL A 353 19.58 -27.82 28.84
CA VAL A 353 19.20 -27.09 27.62
C VAL A 353 18.81 -25.65 28.01
N PRO A 354 19.49 -24.61 27.49
CA PRO A 354 19.15 -23.22 27.77
C PRO A 354 17.78 -22.86 27.20
N ILE A 355 16.96 -22.16 27.98
CA ILE A 355 15.60 -21.75 27.62
C ILE A 355 15.66 -20.70 26.48
N PRO A 356 15.04 -20.95 25.31
CA PRO A 356 14.97 -19.96 24.24
C PRO A 356 14.08 -18.76 24.59
N LEU A 357 14.44 -17.60 24.06
CA LEU A 357 13.67 -16.36 24.15
C LEU A 357 13.29 -15.89 22.75
N TYR A 358 12.01 -15.72 22.49
CA TYR A 358 11.50 -15.04 21.30
C TYR A 358 11.23 -13.57 21.61
N ILE A 359 11.68 -12.65 20.75
CA ILE A 359 11.60 -11.20 20.94
C ILE A 359 10.85 -10.61 19.74
N SER A 360 9.62 -10.17 19.96
CA SER A 360 8.83 -9.37 19.04
C SER A 360 9.16 -7.90 19.25
N THR A 361 9.79 -7.28 18.25
CA THR A 361 10.22 -5.88 18.30
C THR A 361 9.15 -4.97 17.69
N GLN A 362 9.15 -3.68 18.07
CA GLN A 362 8.17 -2.72 17.57
C GLN A 362 8.28 -2.51 16.06
N ASP A 363 9.50 -2.57 15.51
CA ASP A 363 9.75 -2.46 14.08
C ASP A 363 9.32 -3.69 13.26
N GLY A 364 8.74 -4.70 13.92
CA GLY A 364 8.12 -5.85 13.28
C GLY A 364 9.07 -7.03 13.05
N ALA A 365 10.26 -7.06 13.65
CA ALA A 365 11.08 -8.27 13.64
C ALA A 365 10.62 -9.27 14.70
N LEU A 366 10.94 -10.53 14.45
CA LEU A 366 10.86 -11.61 15.43
C LEU A 366 12.25 -12.23 15.54
N LEU A 367 12.85 -12.14 16.71
CA LEU A 367 14.20 -12.65 16.99
C LEU A 367 14.11 -13.83 17.94
N LYS A 368 15.04 -14.78 17.82
CA LYS A 368 15.23 -15.91 18.73
C LYS A 368 16.61 -15.80 19.36
N TYR A 369 16.67 -15.74 20.68
CA TYR A 369 17.89 -15.70 21.46
C TYR A 369 18.01 -16.96 22.31
N VAL A 370 19.13 -17.66 22.21
CA VAL A 370 19.47 -18.82 23.04
C VAL A 370 20.83 -18.57 23.69
N GLN A 371 20.91 -18.64 25.02
CA GLN A 371 22.16 -18.40 25.71
C GLN A 371 23.18 -19.53 25.45
N ARG A 372 24.45 -19.18 25.21
CA ARG A 372 25.54 -20.15 25.05
C ARG A 372 25.99 -20.68 26.42
N LYS A 373 26.34 -21.98 26.49
CA LYS A 373 26.94 -22.58 27.69
C LYS A 373 28.22 -21.82 28.09
N GLY A 374 28.32 -21.41 29.35
CA GLY A 374 29.48 -20.67 29.89
C GLY A 374 29.50 -19.16 29.60
N SER A 375 28.38 -18.59 29.13
CA SER A 375 28.24 -17.15 28.89
C SER A 375 28.33 -16.33 30.18
N LYS A 376 29.22 -15.32 30.17
CA LYS A 376 29.45 -14.38 31.28
C LYS A 376 28.56 -13.12 31.23
N LEU A 377 27.60 -13.06 30.31
CA LEU A 377 26.69 -11.93 30.17
C LEU A 377 25.89 -11.75 31.48
N PHE A 378 25.95 -10.55 32.06
CA PHE A 378 25.37 -10.19 33.36
C PHE A 378 26.00 -10.84 34.59
N GLU A 379 27.22 -11.38 34.49
CA GLU A 379 28.00 -11.77 35.65
C GLU A 379 28.78 -10.56 36.19
N ASN A 380 28.59 -10.24 37.48
CA ASN A 380 29.28 -9.12 38.12
C ASN A 380 30.81 -9.33 38.19
N ASP A 381 31.26 -10.58 38.18
CA ASP A 381 32.68 -10.94 38.21
C ASP A 381 33.37 -10.75 36.85
N ALA A 382 32.59 -10.50 35.79
CA ALA A 382 33.10 -10.30 34.45
C ALA A 382 33.19 -8.79 34.14
N PRO A 383 34.38 -8.29 33.74
CA PRO A 383 34.61 -6.85 33.61
C PRO A 383 33.69 -6.23 32.56
N ASN A 384 32.96 -5.18 32.96
CA ASN A 384 32.02 -4.42 32.11
C ASN A 384 30.81 -5.22 31.59
N LEU A 385 30.58 -6.43 32.09
CA LEU A 385 29.48 -7.31 31.66
C LEU A 385 28.37 -7.43 32.71
N GLY A 386 28.54 -6.86 33.90
CA GLY A 386 27.48 -6.72 34.90
C GLY A 386 26.32 -5.87 34.39
N LEU A 387 25.10 -6.11 34.89
CA LEU A 387 23.91 -5.38 34.46
C LEU A 387 24.05 -3.86 34.71
N GLU A 388 24.54 -3.49 35.88
CA GLU A 388 24.72 -2.07 36.26
C GLU A 388 25.79 -1.39 35.41
N ASP A 389 26.89 -2.09 35.10
CA ASP A 389 27.94 -1.60 34.20
C ASP A 389 27.40 -1.36 32.79
N ILE A 390 26.67 -2.33 32.23
CA ILE A 390 26.06 -2.21 30.90
C ILE A 390 25.08 -1.03 30.86
N GLN A 391 24.24 -0.88 31.87
CA GLN A 391 23.29 0.23 31.94
C GLN A 391 23.99 1.59 32.08
N THR A 392 25.04 1.66 32.88
CA THR A 392 25.85 2.86 33.07
C THR A 392 26.60 3.23 31.80
N HIS A 393 27.17 2.24 31.09
CA HIS A 393 27.85 2.43 29.81
C HIS A 393 26.92 2.84 28.66
N LEU A 394 25.68 2.35 28.65
CA LEU A 394 24.66 2.82 27.70
C LEU A 394 24.23 4.26 27.99
N ALA A 395 24.06 4.62 29.27
CA ALA A 395 23.63 5.95 29.69
C ALA A 395 24.70 7.03 29.49
N ASN A 396 25.99 6.69 29.61
CA ASN A 396 27.11 7.62 29.38
C ASN A 396 27.70 7.54 27.96
N GLY A 397 27.12 6.72 27.07
CA GLY A 397 27.52 6.57 25.68
C GLY A 397 28.82 5.79 25.43
N LYS A 398 29.46 5.20 26.45
CA LYS A 398 30.64 4.32 26.27
C LYS A 398 30.29 3.03 25.53
N LEU A 399 29.06 2.55 25.66
CA LEU A 399 28.51 1.43 24.92
C LEU A 399 27.35 1.93 24.05
N THR A 400 27.40 1.68 22.75
CA THR A 400 26.29 1.98 21.84
C THR A 400 25.21 0.91 21.93
N SER A 401 23.97 1.24 21.55
CA SER A 401 22.87 0.26 21.49
C SER A 401 23.21 -0.94 20.59
N THR A 402 23.82 -0.69 19.43
CA THR A 402 24.30 -1.73 18.51
C THR A 402 25.45 -2.54 19.11
N GLY A 403 26.33 -1.89 19.89
CA GLY A 403 27.38 -2.54 20.66
C GLY A 403 26.81 -3.53 21.68
N PHE A 404 25.75 -3.16 22.39
CA PHE A 404 25.05 -4.07 23.30
C PHE A 404 24.44 -5.27 22.57
N VAL A 405 23.83 -5.07 21.40
CA VAL A 405 23.32 -6.18 20.58
C VAL A 405 24.44 -7.15 20.18
N ARG A 406 25.60 -6.64 19.75
CA ARG A 406 26.78 -7.48 19.45
C ARG A 406 27.27 -8.26 20.66
N VAL A 407 27.28 -7.62 21.85
CA VAL A 407 27.63 -8.31 23.11
C VAL A 407 26.65 -9.43 23.41
N ALA A 408 25.34 -9.21 23.23
CA ALA A 408 24.32 -10.23 23.39
C ALA A 408 24.48 -11.36 22.37
N ALA A 409 24.66 -11.04 21.08
CA ALA A 409 24.88 -12.00 20.01
C ALA A 409 26.14 -12.86 20.24
N ASN A 410 27.25 -12.28 20.72
CA ASN A 410 28.47 -13.03 21.05
C ASN A 410 28.31 -13.91 22.30
N SER A 411 27.41 -13.53 23.20
CA SER A 411 27.12 -14.23 24.46
C SER A 411 26.10 -15.37 24.31
N GLY A 412 25.51 -15.52 23.13
CA GLY A 412 24.47 -16.51 22.83
C GLY A 412 24.42 -16.84 21.34
N THR A 413 23.27 -17.33 20.91
CA THR A 413 22.91 -17.51 19.50
C THR A 413 21.69 -16.63 19.27
N LEU A 414 21.87 -15.54 18.52
CA LEU A 414 20.78 -14.64 18.12
C LEU A 414 20.43 -14.92 16.66
N GLN A 415 19.15 -15.19 16.39
CA GLN A 415 18.64 -15.52 15.06
C GLN A 415 17.47 -14.60 14.70
N VAL A 416 17.50 -14.01 13.50
CA VAL A 416 16.36 -13.29 12.93
C VAL A 416 15.44 -14.32 12.28
N MET A 417 14.23 -14.47 12.81
CA MET A 417 13.18 -15.32 12.25
C MET A 417 12.30 -14.55 11.27
N ARG A 418 11.95 -13.31 11.64
CA ARG A 418 11.21 -12.38 10.81
C ARG A 418 11.99 -11.08 10.64
N THR A 419 12.11 -10.59 9.40
CA THR A 419 12.86 -9.36 9.09
C THR A 419 12.08 -8.10 9.45
N SER A 420 12.82 -7.03 9.77
CA SER A 420 12.33 -5.64 9.84
C SER A 420 13.30 -4.73 9.08
N GLN A 421 13.07 -3.42 9.15
CA GLN A 421 13.98 -2.45 8.55
C GLN A 421 15.35 -2.39 9.26
N CYS A 422 15.40 -2.64 10.57
CA CYS A 422 16.65 -2.76 11.32
C CYS A 422 17.28 -4.16 11.16
N TRP A 423 16.43 -5.20 11.17
CA TRP A 423 16.78 -6.61 10.98
C TRP A 423 16.50 -7.07 9.56
N ASP A 424 17.32 -6.62 8.62
CA ASP A 424 17.10 -6.72 7.18
C ASP A 424 17.29 -8.12 6.55
N ARG A 425 17.93 -9.07 7.25
CA ARG A 425 18.12 -10.45 6.77
C ARG A 425 17.75 -11.49 7.82
N LYS A 426 17.16 -12.60 7.36
CA LYS A 426 16.91 -13.79 8.21
C LYS A 426 18.19 -14.56 8.42
N GLY A 427 18.29 -15.22 9.57
CA GLY A 427 19.40 -16.11 9.90
C GLY A 427 20.17 -15.68 11.16
N LEU A 428 21.33 -16.31 11.36
CA LEU A 428 22.17 -16.07 12.53
C LEU A 428 22.86 -14.70 12.45
N ILE A 429 22.86 -14.01 13.57
CA ILE A 429 23.55 -12.73 13.75
C ILE A 429 24.96 -13.00 14.26
N ASP A 430 25.95 -12.44 13.56
CA ASP A 430 27.36 -12.53 13.94
C ASP A 430 27.86 -11.26 14.65
N ALA A 431 29.15 -11.24 14.98
CA ALA A 431 29.79 -10.13 15.67
C ALA A 431 29.93 -8.86 14.81
N LEU A 432 29.84 -9.00 13.47
CA LEU A 432 30.02 -7.91 12.50
C LEU A 432 28.69 -7.24 12.14
N TRP A 433 27.58 -7.75 12.67
CA TRP A 433 26.26 -7.20 12.42
C TRP A 433 26.18 -5.69 12.67
N ALA A 434 25.49 -5.02 11.76
CA ALA A 434 25.10 -3.63 11.86
C ALA A 434 23.61 -3.51 11.51
N PRO A 435 22.87 -2.58 12.14
CA PRO A 435 21.49 -2.34 11.80
C PRO A 435 21.39 -1.87 10.35
N ALA A 436 20.37 -2.35 9.62
CA ALA A 436 20.07 -1.89 8.27
C ALA A 436 21.25 -2.00 7.27
N LEU A 437 22.17 -2.96 7.46
CA LEU A 437 23.38 -3.15 6.66
C LEU A 437 23.11 -3.31 5.15
N PHE A 438 21.98 -3.92 4.82
CA PHE A 438 21.50 -4.23 3.47
C PHE A 438 20.27 -3.40 3.09
N VAL A 439 19.94 -2.34 3.85
CA VAL A 439 18.81 -1.48 3.51
C VAL A 439 19.04 -0.82 2.15
N GLU A 440 18.10 -1.06 1.26
CA GLU A 440 18.09 -0.44 -0.05
C GLU A 440 17.45 0.94 -0.02
N ARG A 441 17.87 1.75 -1.00
CA ARG A 441 17.19 2.98 -1.36
C ARG A 441 15.70 2.73 -1.60
N ARG A 442 14.85 3.59 -1.01
CA ARG A 442 13.42 3.64 -1.35
C ARG A 442 13.23 4.07 -2.81
N ALA A 443 12.47 3.29 -3.56
CA ALA A 443 12.05 3.65 -4.91
C ALA A 443 11.22 4.94 -4.89
N LEU A 444 11.39 5.77 -5.93
CA LEU A 444 10.69 7.04 -6.06
C LEU A 444 9.85 7.06 -7.34
N SER A 445 8.77 7.82 -7.27
CA SER A 445 7.92 8.14 -8.41
C SER A 445 8.67 8.92 -9.50
N PRO A 446 8.05 9.07 -10.70
CA PRO A 446 8.45 10.11 -11.63
C PRO A 446 8.45 11.50 -10.99
N VAL A 447 9.11 12.46 -11.64
CA VAL A 447 9.14 13.86 -11.22
C VAL A 447 7.87 14.57 -11.64
N PHE A 448 7.23 15.26 -10.70
CA PHE A 448 5.99 16.00 -10.88
C PHE A 448 6.14 17.49 -10.60
N PHE A 449 5.29 18.29 -11.23
CA PHE A 449 5.22 19.73 -11.00
C PHE A 449 4.71 20.08 -9.59
N SER A 450 3.69 19.38 -9.10
CA SER A 450 3.10 19.63 -7.79
C SER A 450 3.21 18.42 -6.85
N ALA A 451 3.16 18.69 -5.54
CA ALA A 451 3.08 17.64 -4.52
C ALA A 451 1.76 16.85 -4.62
N ASP A 452 0.67 17.51 -5.05
CA ASP A 452 -0.63 16.87 -5.23
C ASP A 452 -0.55 15.79 -6.32
N ASP A 453 0.08 16.06 -7.46
CA ASP A 453 0.26 15.07 -8.53
C ASP A 453 1.14 13.88 -8.10
N ALA A 454 2.20 14.14 -7.32
CA ALA A 454 3.02 13.09 -6.73
C ALA A 454 2.22 12.21 -5.76
N ALA A 455 1.33 12.81 -4.96
CA ALA A 455 0.41 12.08 -4.08
C ALA A 455 -0.57 11.22 -4.89
N LEU A 456 -1.14 11.75 -5.99
CA LEU A 456 -2.04 11.00 -6.87
C LEU A 456 -1.35 9.83 -7.56
N HIS A 457 -0.10 10.01 -7.95
CA HIS A 457 0.72 8.89 -8.43
C HIS A 457 0.90 7.84 -7.32
N ALA A 458 1.33 8.23 -6.13
CA ALA A 458 1.50 7.30 -5.01
C ALA A 458 0.20 6.54 -4.70
N ARG A 459 -0.95 7.21 -4.72
CA ARG A 459 -2.28 6.59 -4.59
C ARG A 459 -2.52 5.50 -5.63
N SER A 460 -2.16 5.73 -6.89
CA SER A 460 -2.32 4.73 -7.96
C SER A 460 -1.43 3.49 -7.79
N GLN A 461 -0.38 3.60 -6.98
CA GLN A 461 0.53 2.49 -6.66
C GLN A 461 0.11 1.70 -5.42
N VAL A 462 -0.92 2.14 -4.67
CA VAL A 462 -1.43 1.39 -3.53
C VAL A 462 -2.09 0.10 -4.02
N PRO A 463 -1.65 -1.09 -3.58
CA PRO A 463 -2.24 -2.35 -4.03
C PRO A 463 -3.72 -2.45 -3.64
N GLN A 464 -4.58 -2.72 -4.62
CA GLN A 464 -6.00 -2.95 -4.36
C GLN A 464 -6.22 -4.32 -3.70
N GLY A 465 -7.18 -4.43 -2.79
CA GLY A 465 -7.60 -5.69 -2.16
C GLY A 465 -6.72 -6.19 -1.01
N LYS A 466 -5.64 -5.49 -0.64
CA LYS A 466 -4.88 -5.80 0.58
C LYS A 466 -5.55 -5.20 1.82
N THR A 467 -5.48 -5.91 2.95
CA THR A 467 -6.09 -5.56 4.24
C THR A 467 -5.25 -4.59 5.07
N GLY A 468 -4.11 -4.11 4.55
CA GLY A 468 -3.21 -3.17 5.21
C GLY A 468 -3.37 -1.73 4.70
N ALA A 469 -3.11 -0.77 5.58
CA ALA A 469 -2.93 0.63 5.23
C ALA A 469 -1.48 0.87 4.79
N PHE A 470 -1.33 1.78 3.82
CA PHE A 470 -0.05 2.10 3.20
C PHE A 470 0.30 3.55 3.46
N GLY A 471 1.58 3.87 3.55
CA GLY A 471 2.04 5.24 3.71
C GLY A 471 3.38 5.51 3.03
N GLY A 472 3.75 6.78 3.01
CA GLY A 472 5.05 7.21 2.51
C GLY A 472 5.19 8.73 2.52
N LEU A 473 6.23 9.23 1.85
CA LEU A 473 6.65 10.62 1.90
C LEU A 473 6.66 11.26 0.52
N ILE A 474 6.41 12.57 0.48
CA ILE A 474 6.64 13.42 -0.68
C ILE A 474 7.85 14.28 -0.42
N LEU A 475 8.77 14.27 -1.37
CA LEU A 475 10.03 14.97 -1.33
C LEU A 475 10.03 16.09 -2.38
N LYS A 476 10.59 17.23 -2.01
CA LYS A 476 10.88 18.34 -2.91
C LYS A 476 12.35 18.31 -3.31
N ARG A 477 12.61 18.31 -4.60
CA ARG A 477 13.95 18.35 -5.22
C ARG A 477 14.53 19.78 -5.18
N ALA A 478 15.84 19.89 -5.36
CA ALA A 478 16.55 21.17 -5.44
C ALA A 478 16.08 22.09 -6.60
N ASP A 479 15.53 21.52 -7.67
CA ASP A 479 14.93 22.26 -8.80
C ASP A 479 13.53 22.82 -8.50
N GLY A 480 12.92 22.41 -7.39
CA GLY A 480 11.59 22.83 -6.95
C GLY A 480 10.47 21.85 -7.28
N PHE A 481 10.75 20.77 -8.04
CA PHE A 481 9.78 19.73 -8.38
C PHE A 481 9.64 18.67 -7.29
N PHE A 482 8.65 17.79 -7.43
CA PHE A 482 8.25 16.83 -6.40
C PHE A 482 8.38 15.38 -6.87
N VAL A 483 8.71 14.49 -5.94
CA VAL A 483 8.70 13.03 -6.11
C VAL A 483 8.10 12.40 -4.86
N ALA A 484 7.37 11.31 -5.00
CA ALA A 484 6.86 10.51 -3.88
C ALA A 484 7.68 9.23 -3.72
N THR A 485 7.80 8.72 -2.50
CA THR A 485 8.25 7.34 -2.29
C THR A 485 7.19 6.36 -2.79
N ASP A 486 7.56 5.11 -3.06
CA ASP A 486 6.55 4.06 -3.25
C ASP A 486 5.82 3.76 -1.94
N PRO A 487 4.51 3.43 -1.98
CA PRO A 487 3.74 3.09 -0.77
C PRO A 487 4.30 1.85 -0.06
N ILE A 488 4.53 1.97 1.24
CA ILE A 488 4.93 0.84 2.11
C ILE A 488 3.84 0.55 3.13
N ASP A 489 3.75 -0.70 3.59
CA ASP A 489 2.86 -1.06 4.69
C ASP A 489 3.24 -0.23 5.93
N ILE A 490 2.24 0.46 6.48
CA ILE A 490 2.39 1.22 7.73
C ILE A 490 1.70 0.46 8.85
N PRO A 491 2.28 0.47 10.07
CA PRO A 491 1.66 -0.19 11.22
C PRO A 491 0.42 0.55 11.70
N GLN A 492 0.38 1.87 11.50
CA GLN A 492 -0.73 2.75 11.87
C GLN A 492 -0.74 4.03 11.03
N GLU A 493 -1.83 4.79 11.08
CA GLU A 493 -2.00 6.01 10.30
C GLU A 493 -1.00 7.13 10.67
N ASP A 494 -0.77 7.40 11.97
CA ASP A 494 0.28 8.32 12.41
C ASP A 494 1.63 7.60 12.56
N PHE A 495 2.24 7.25 11.43
CA PHE A 495 3.58 6.68 11.38
C PHE A 495 4.67 7.77 11.41
N ASP A 496 5.81 7.47 12.05
CA ASP A 496 6.99 8.34 12.06
C ASP A 496 7.66 8.37 10.68
N ILE A 497 8.20 9.52 10.28
CA ILE A 497 9.02 9.70 9.07
C ILE A 497 10.18 8.69 9.02
N LYS A 498 10.74 8.35 10.19
CA LYS A 498 11.82 7.36 10.33
C LYS A 498 11.43 5.95 9.89
N TRP A 499 10.13 5.64 9.84
CA TRP A 499 9.61 4.39 9.26
C TRP A 499 9.91 4.27 7.76
N VAL A 500 9.91 5.40 7.05
CA VAL A 500 10.19 5.42 5.61
C VAL A 500 11.69 5.55 5.36
N PHE A 501 12.35 6.48 6.06
CA PHE A 501 13.81 6.71 6.03
C PHE A 501 14.43 6.66 7.43
N PRO A 502 14.97 5.51 7.87
CA PRO A 502 15.69 5.39 9.12
C PRO A 502 16.97 6.23 9.13
N ASP A 503 17.42 6.60 10.32
CA ASP A 503 18.67 7.37 10.50
C ASP A 503 19.87 6.61 9.93
N GLU A 504 19.86 5.27 10.01
CA GLU A 504 20.87 4.39 9.43
C GLU A 504 20.90 4.46 7.90
N ALA A 505 19.73 4.49 7.26
CA ALA A 505 19.63 4.62 5.80
C ALA A 505 20.12 6.00 5.33
N VAL A 506 19.84 7.05 6.10
CA VAL A 506 20.36 8.41 5.85
C VAL A 506 21.89 8.41 5.97
N THR A 507 22.42 7.80 7.04
CA THR A 507 23.87 7.71 7.30
C THR A 507 24.59 6.90 6.22
N ALA A 508 23.96 5.84 5.70
CA ALA A 508 24.45 5.04 4.58
C ALA A 508 24.31 5.72 3.21
N GLY A 509 23.83 6.96 3.15
CA GLY A 509 23.67 7.73 1.91
C GLY A 509 22.51 7.26 1.02
N GLN A 510 21.56 6.50 1.57
CA GLN A 510 20.38 6.01 0.83
C GLN A 510 19.27 7.06 0.71
N PHE A 511 19.34 8.15 1.49
CA PHE A 511 18.40 9.25 1.36
C PHE A 511 18.59 9.97 0.01
N PRO A 512 17.51 10.25 -0.75
CA PRO A 512 17.61 10.91 -2.05
C PRO A 512 18.31 12.26 -1.94
N ALA A 513 19.52 12.34 -2.49
CA ALA A 513 20.35 13.52 -2.27
C ALA A 513 19.72 14.77 -2.92
N GLY A 514 19.87 15.93 -2.27
CA GLY A 514 19.31 17.20 -2.77
C GLY A 514 17.78 17.29 -2.69
N CYS A 515 17.14 16.39 -1.93
CA CYS A 515 15.72 16.42 -1.64
C CYS A 515 15.45 16.84 -0.19
N SER A 516 14.26 17.39 0.07
CA SER A 516 13.75 17.69 1.41
C SER A 516 12.33 17.14 1.57
N ILE A 517 11.99 16.62 2.73
CA ILE A 517 10.63 16.11 3.00
C ILE A 517 9.67 17.29 3.13
N VAL A 518 8.53 17.22 2.44
CA VAL A 518 7.49 18.28 2.45
C VAL A 518 6.10 17.77 2.80
N ALA A 519 5.85 16.47 2.64
CA ALA A 519 4.56 15.88 2.98
C ALA A 519 4.67 14.41 3.41
N ARG A 520 3.65 13.94 4.12
CA ARG A 520 3.37 12.53 4.36
C ARG A 520 2.06 12.17 3.65
N TYR A 521 1.97 10.98 3.07
CA TYR A 521 0.71 10.43 2.59
C TYR A 521 0.41 9.10 3.28
N ARG A 522 -0.88 8.78 3.38
CA ARG A 522 -1.38 7.49 3.88
C ARG A 522 -2.65 7.08 3.16
N SER A 523 -2.88 5.79 3.03
CA SER A 523 -4.19 5.22 2.74
C SER A 523 -4.86 4.78 4.03
N ARG A 524 -6.17 4.60 3.97
CA ARG A 524 -6.95 3.97 5.04
C ARG A 524 -7.75 2.80 4.46
N VAL A 525 -7.88 1.74 5.24
CA VAL A 525 -8.73 0.60 4.90
C VAL A 525 -10.13 0.89 5.44
N LEU A 526 -11.16 0.61 4.64
CA LEU A 526 -12.54 0.76 5.11
C LEU A 526 -12.79 -0.19 6.29
N ARG A 527 -13.29 0.35 7.40
CA ARG A 527 -13.63 -0.43 8.60
C ARG A 527 -14.91 0.06 9.26
N ALA A 528 -15.46 -0.79 10.11
CA ALA A 528 -16.58 -0.43 10.97
C ALA A 528 -16.05 0.17 12.30
N LEU A 529 -16.70 1.24 12.78
CA LEU A 529 -16.27 2.02 13.94
C LEU A 529 -16.97 1.59 15.24
N PRO A 530 -16.28 1.68 16.40
CA PRO A 530 -16.85 1.39 17.72
C PRO A 530 -17.60 2.58 18.33
N VAL A 531 -18.22 3.43 17.51
CA VAL A 531 -18.96 4.63 17.95
C VAL A 531 -20.32 4.72 17.26
N VAL A 532 -21.35 5.19 17.98
CA VAL A 532 -22.65 5.55 17.39
C VAL A 532 -22.54 6.95 16.80
N LEU A 533 -22.61 7.07 15.47
CA LEU A 533 -22.61 8.35 14.76
C LEU A 533 -23.79 8.41 13.79
N ALA A 534 -24.27 9.63 13.51
CA ALA A 534 -25.16 9.85 12.38
C ALA A 534 -24.48 9.42 11.07
N SER A 535 -25.24 8.95 10.07
CA SER A 535 -24.67 8.40 8.83
C SER A 535 -23.65 9.33 8.15
N ALA A 536 -23.93 10.64 8.12
CA ALA A 536 -23.02 11.65 7.55
C ALA A 536 -21.73 11.84 8.36
N ASP A 537 -21.83 11.86 9.69
CA ASP A 537 -20.67 11.99 10.57
C ASP A 537 -19.80 10.72 10.55
N ARG A 538 -20.43 9.55 10.41
CA ARG A 538 -19.75 8.26 10.26
C ARG A 538 -18.92 8.23 8.97
N GLU A 539 -19.52 8.57 7.84
CA GLU A 539 -18.79 8.64 6.57
C GLU A 539 -17.68 9.71 6.60
N LEU A 540 -17.93 10.85 7.25
CA LEU A 540 -16.92 11.89 7.41
C LEU A 540 -15.72 11.44 8.25
N TYR A 541 -15.97 10.78 9.38
CA TYR A 541 -14.92 10.30 10.27
C TYR A 541 -14.02 9.28 9.56
N LEU A 542 -14.61 8.36 8.78
CA LEU A 542 -13.87 7.39 7.96
C LEU A 542 -13.04 8.01 6.83
N ASN A 543 -13.43 9.18 6.32
CA ASN A 543 -12.79 9.84 5.18
C ASN A 543 -12.04 11.13 5.56
N MET A 544 -11.73 11.32 6.85
CA MET A 544 -10.93 12.43 7.38
C MET A 544 -9.71 11.92 8.16
N LEU A 545 -8.58 12.64 8.17
CA LEU A 545 -7.38 12.29 8.96
C LEU A 545 -7.73 12.00 10.43
N SER A 546 -7.07 11.02 11.03
CA SER A 546 -7.29 10.66 12.44
C SER A 546 -7.00 11.85 13.38
N VAL A 547 -7.61 11.84 14.56
CA VAL A 547 -7.36 12.87 15.59
C VAL A 547 -5.89 12.90 15.99
N ASP A 548 -5.27 11.72 16.13
CA ASP A 548 -3.86 11.56 16.49
C ASP A 548 -2.93 12.13 15.41
N VAL A 549 -3.18 11.85 14.12
CA VAL A 549 -2.41 12.45 13.02
C VAL A 549 -2.50 13.97 13.04
N VAL A 550 -3.71 14.51 13.20
CA VAL A 550 -3.92 15.96 13.25
C VAL A 550 -3.20 16.56 14.46
N TYR A 551 -3.30 15.92 15.63
CA TYR A 551 -2.63 16.36 16.87
C TYR A 551 -1.10 16.32 16.76
N THR A 552 -0.52 15.23 16.24
CA THR A 552 0.91 15.11 15.98
C THR A 552 1.38 16.16 14.99
N ALA A 553 0.58 16.48 13.98
CA ALA A 553 0.90 17.54 13.02
C ALA A 553 0.97 18.93 13.71
N PHE A 554 0.11 19.21 14.70
CA PHE A 554 0.16 20.45 15.50
C PHE A 554 1.32 20.52 16.50
N THR A 555 1.74 19.40 17.07
CA THR A 555 2.75 19.33 18.13
C THR A 555 4.18 19.17 17.62
N ARG A 556 4.36 18.85 16.33
CA ARG A 556 5.67 18.72 15.68
C ARG A 556 6.42 20.05 15.68
N LYS A 557 7.66 20.05 16.20
CA LYS A 557 8.52 21.23 16.30
C LYS A 557 9.43 21.47 15.07
N GLU A 558 9.69 20.43 14.29
CA GLU A 558 10.83 20.41 13.36
C GLU A 558 10.49 20.92 11.96
N GLN A 559 9.25 20.73 11.47
CA GLN A 559 8.78 21.27 10.19
C GLN A 559 7.26 21.11 10.03
N THR A 560 6.59 22.08 9.40
CA THR A 560 5.20 21.92 8.95
C THR A 560 5.17 21.07 7.67
N LEU A 561 4.52 19.90 7.76
CA LEU A 561 4.34 19.00 6.62
C LEU A 561 2.89 19.05 6.15
N ASP A 562 2.69 18.79 4.86
CA ASP A 562 1.38 18.47 4.34
C ASP A 562 1.01 17.02 4.69
N GLU A 563 -0.20 16.82 5.21
CA GLU A 563 -0.71 15.51 5.59
C GLU A 563 -1.79 15.10 4.58
N TYR A 564 -1.49 14.12 3.72
CA TYR A 564 -2.42 13.57 2.74
C TYR A 564 -3.08 12.29 3.23
N LEU A 565 -4.38 12.14 2.97
CA LEU A 565 -5.16 10.92 3.17
C LEU A 565 -5.78 10.47 1.84
N PHE A 566 -5.51 9.22 1.45
CA PHE A 566 -6.23 8.50 0.41
C PHE A 566 -7.42 7.80 1.07
N ALA A 567 -8.58 8.44 0.96
CA ALA A 567 -9.75 8.04 1.69
C ALA A 567 -10.46 6.85 1.01
N PRO A 568 -11.11 5.95 1.79
CA PRO A 568 -11.83 4.79 1.25
C PRO A 568 -12.94 5.14 0.24
N ASP A 569 -13.57 6.32 0.35
CA ASP A 569 -14.59 6.81 -0.59
C ASP A 569 -14.03 7.24 -1.96
N GLY A 570 -12.72 7.10 -2.16
CA GLY A 570 -12.02 7.50 -3.37
C GLY A 570 -11.63 8.98 -3.40
N SER A 571 -11.86 9.76 -2.33
CA SER A 571 -11.33 11.12 -2.22
C SER A 571 -9.86 11.13 -1.85
N THR A 572 -9.22 12.28 -2.08
CA THR A 572 -7.88 12.55 -1.55
C THR A 572 -7.91 13.93 -0.95
N ILE A 573 -7.65 14.01 0.35
CA ILE A 573 -7.61 15.26 1.10
C ILE A 573 -6.17 15.58 1.51
N ARG A 574 -5.87 16.86 1.53
CA ARG A 574 -4.61 17.42 2.00
C ARG A 574 -4.92 18.38 3.14
N PHE A 575 -4.25 18.18 4.26
CA PHE A 575 -4.33 19.08 5.40
C PHE A 575 -2.95 19.67 5.69
N ARG A 576 -2.89 21.00 5.83
CA ARG A 576 -1.74 21.70 6.36
C ARG A 576 -2.14 22.41 7.63
N VAL A 577 -1.35 22.16 8.65
CA VAL A 577 -1.49 22.69 10.01
C VAL A 577 -1.44 24.22 10.01
N GLY A 578 -2.35 24.84 10.75
CA GLY A 578 -2.32 26.28 11.03
C GLY A 578 -2.04 26.57 12.50
N ALA A 579 -2.68 27.59 13.08
CA ALA A 579 -2.38 28.01 14.45
C ALA A 579 -3.13 27.17 15.51
N TRP A 580 -2.40 26.33 16.26
CA TRP A 580 -2.96 25.45 17.32
C TRP A 580 -3.78 26.21 18.36
N GLU A 581 -3.32 27.37 18.82
CA GLU A 581 -3.99 28.17 19.85
C GLU A 581 -5.43 28.57 19.47
N ARG A 582 -5.70 28.78 18.18
CA ARG A 582 -7.06 29.11 17.71
C ARG A 582 -8.01 27.92 17.81
N ILE A 583 -7.53 26.72 17.49
CA ILE A 583 -8.32 25.48 17.62
C ILE A 583 -8.59 25.19 19.09
N ARG A 584 -7.56 25.35 19.93
CA ARG A 584 -7.64 25.13 21.37
C ARG A 584 -8.74 25.98 22.00
N ALA A 585 -8.78 27.28 21.68
CA ALA A 585 -9.82 28.20 22.16
C ALA A 585 -11.22 27.82 21.66
N ASP A 586 -11.35 27.47 20.38
CA ASP A 586 -12.62 27.09 19.76
C ASP A 586 -13.20 25.78 20.32
N LEU A 587 -12.34 24.78 20.55
CA LEU A 587 -12.73 23.52 21.20
C LEU A 587 -13.15 23.77 22.66
N GLY A 588 -12.37 24.61 23.36
CA GLY A 588 -12.70 25.05 24.72
C GLY A 588 -14.11 25.66 24.79
N ALA A 589 -14.49 26.50 23.83
CA ALA A 589 -15.83 27.10 23.79
C ALA A 589 -16.96 26.08 23.58
N ILE A 590 -16.80 25.12 22.66
CA ILE A 590 -17.79 24.06 22.40
C ILE A 590 -17.97 23.16 23.63
N LEU A 591 -16.86 22.81 24.28
CA LEU A 591 -16.84 21.82 25.35
C LEU A 591 -17.13 22.43 26.74
N SER A 592 -16.95 23.76 26.89
CA SER A 592 -17.41 24.50 28.08
C SER A 592 -18.94 24.53 28.19
N ALA A 593 -19.66 24.44 27.06
CA ALA A 593 -21.11 24.27 27.06
C ALA A 593 -21.56 22.87 27.51
N SER A 594 -20.65 21.88 27.53
CA SER A 594 -20.91 20.48 27.91
C SER A 594 -20.25 20.03 29.22
N GLY A 595 -19.54 20.94 29.93
CA GLY A 595 -19.42 20.85 31.39
C GLY A 595 -18.07 20.48 32.02
N LYS A 596 -16.91 20.57 31.34
CA LYS A 596 -15.57 20.60 31.99
C LYS A 596 -14.44 20.94 30.98
N PRO A 597 -13.63 22.00 31.20
CA PRO A 597 -12.42 22.22 30.42
C PRO A 597 -11.28 21.32 30.96
N ALA A 598 -10.71 20.47 30.10
CA ALA A 598 -9.51 19.69 30.43
C ALA A 598 -8.28 20.61 30.45
N SER A 599 -7.37 20.39 31.41
CA SER A 599 -6.14 21.18 31.59
C SER A 599 -5.10 20.91 30.49
N ASP A 600 -5.14 19.74 29.86
CA ASP A 600 -4.30 19.36 28.72
C ASP A 600 -5.21 18.79 27.61
N LEU A 601 -5.41 19.58 26.54
CA LEU A 601 -6.10 19.14 25.33
C LEU A 601 -5.17 18.19 24.54
N ASP A 602 -5.17 16.91 24.92
CA ASP A 602 -4.46 15.85 24.21
C ASP A 602 -5.35 15.17 23.14
N GLY A 603 -4.72 14.44 22.21
CA GLY A 603 -5.44 13.74 21.13
C GLY A 603 -6.42 12.67 21.64
N ALA A 604 -6.04 11.96 22.70
CA ALA A 604 -6.86 10.89 23.30
C ALA A 604 -8.18 11.44 23.86
N TRP A 605 -8.13 12.59 24.54
CA TRP A 605 -9.30 13.25 25.08
C TRP A 605 -10.25 13.74 23.98
N ILE A 606 -9.72 14.30 22.88
CA ILE A 606 -10.55 14.72 21.73
C ILE A 606 -11.26 13.51 21.13
N LYS A 607 -10.54 12.39 20.94
CA LYS A 607 -11.11 11.13 20.44
C LYS A 607 -12.22 10.62 21.37
N GLU A 608 -12.01 10.65 22.68
CA GLU A 608 -13.03 10.30 23.68
C GLU A 608 -14.29 11.17 23.56
N GLN A 609 -14.16 12.49 23.36
CA GLN A 609 -15.33 13.36 23.20
C GLN A 609 -16.14 13.05 21.92
N ILE A 610 -15.47 12.62 20.85
CA ILE A 610 -16.16 12.15 19.62
C ILE A 610 -16.87 10.82 19.90
N HIS A 611 -16.21 9.88 20.60
CA HIS A 611 -16.77 8.56 20.93
C HIS A 611 -17.98 8.65 21.86
N LEU A 612 -17.98 9.63 22.78
CA LEU A 612 -19.12 9.93 23.65
C LEU A 612 -20.23 10.73 22.95
N GLY A 613 -20.05 11.13 21.69
CA GLY A 613 -21.02 11.93 20.93
C GLY A 613 -21.14 13.39 21.37
N ARG A 614 -20.20 13.90 22.19
CA ARG A 614 -20.18 15.30 22.65
C ARG A 614 -19.61 16.26 21.60
N LEU A 615 -18.75 15.76 20.72
CA LEU A 615 -18.20 16.50 19.58
C LEU A 615 -18.54 15.77 18.28
N SER A 616 -19.26 16.43 17.37
CA SER A 616 -19.55 15.84 16.06
C SER A 616 -18.31 15.89 15.15
N PRO A 617 -18.03 14.84 14.35
CA PRO A 617 -17.02 14.89 13.29
C PRO A 617 -17.20 16.08 12.33
N THR A 618 -18.43 16.46 12.01
CA THR A 618 -18.71 17.63 11.17
C THR A 618 -18.22 18.93 11.80
N ASP A 619 -18.47 19.15 13.09
CA ASP A 619 -18.00 20.36 13.78
C ASP A 619 -16.48 20.35 13.92
N TRP A 620 -15.88 19.19 14.20
CA TRP A 620 -14.43 19.00 14.20
C TRP A 620 -13.79 19.45 12.87
N VAL A 621 -14.31 18.97 11.73
CA VAL A 621 -13.80 19.34 10.39
C VAL A 621 -14.01 20.82 10.10
N LYS A 622 -15.16 21.41 10.46
CA LYS A 622 -15.40 22.85 10.29
C LYS A 622 -14.37 23.69 11.06
N LYS A 623 -13.94 23.25 12.24
CA LYS A 623 -12.89 23.94 13.01
C LYS A 623 -11.52 23.78 12.39
N LEU A 624 -11.18 22.59 11.91
CA LEU A 624 -9.93 22.36 11.19
C LEU A 624 -9.83 23.18 9.90
N ALA A 625 -10.90 23.26 9.12
CA ALA A 625 -10.96 24.06 7.89
C ALA A 625 -10.79 25.57 8.14
N LYS A 626 -11.26 26.09 9.29
CA LYS A 626 -11.10 27.51 9.66
C LYS A 626 -9.71 27.86 10.20
N SER A 627 -9.03 26.89 10.80
CA SER A 627 -7.79 27.11 11.55
C SER A 627 -6.53 26.70 10.79
N GLY A 628 -6.65 25.74 9.87
CA GLY A 628 -5.59 25.28 8.97
C GLY A 628 -6.00 25.41 7.50
N TYR A 629 -5.21 24.80 6.62
CA TYR A 629 -5.50 24.75 5.19
C TYR A 629 -5.91 23.34 4.80
N LEU A 630 -7.21 23.15 4.58
CA LEU A 630 -7.80 21.89 4.13
C LEU A 630 -8.15 21.99 2.66
N GLN A 631 -7.66 21.06 1.85
CA GLN A 631 -7.87 21.02 0.40
C GLN A 631 -8.33 19.62 -0.02
N VAL A 632 -9.39 19.58 -0.82
CA VAL A 632 -9.84 18.39 -1.53
C VAL A 632 -9.08 18.34 -2.85
N VAL A 633 -8.18 17.37 -3.02
CA VAL A 633 -7.39 17.15 -4.24
C VAL A 633 -8.20 16.31 -5.23
N VAL A 634 -8.79 15.21 -4.75
CA VAL A 634 -9.76 14.40 -5.51
C VAL A 634 -11.07 14.37 -4.74
N GLY A 635 -12.15 14.70 -5.43
CA GLY A 635 -13.48 14.79 -4.86
C GLY A 635 -14.19 13.46 -4.66
N SER A 636 -15.21 13.47 -3.81
CA SER A 636 -16.17 12.37 -3.61
C SER A 636 -17.58 12.92 -3.42
N ARG A 637 -18.57 12.05 -3.23
CA ARG A 637 -19.95 12.46 -2.90
C ARG A 637 -20.01 13.22 -1.57
N LEU A 638 -19.18 12.83 -0.60
CA LEU A 638 -19.08 13.45 0.71
C LEU A 638 -18.42 14.85 0.64
N TRP A 639 -17.23 14.92 0.03
CA TRP A 639 -16.40 16.12 0.00
C TRP A 639 -16.76 17.11 -1.12
N GLY A 640 -17.47 16.65 -2.15
CA GLY A 640 -17.73 17.41 -3.38
C GLY A 640 -16.51 17.45 -4.30
N TYR A 641 -16.48 18.40 -5.25
CA TYR A 641 -15.38 18.56 -6.21
C TYR A 641 -14.09 19.11 -5.57
N ALA A 642 -12.96 18.93 -6.24
CA ALA A 642 -11.64 19.40 -5.80
C ALA A 642 -11.60 20.93 -5.58
N ARG A 643 -11.34 21.36 -4.35
CA ARG A 643 -11.30 22.78 -3.92
C ARG A 643 -10.64 22.94 -2.55
N ALA A 644 -10.23 24.16 -2.22
CA ALA A 644 -9.95 24.55 -0.84
C ALA A 644 -11.26 24.57 -0.04
N VAL A 645 -11.25 23.96 1.14
CA VAL A 645 -12.42 23.86 2.03
C VAL A 645 -12.41 25.05 2.98
N ILE A 646 -13.23 26.06 2.68
CA ILE A 646 -13.43 27.24 3.53
C ILE A 646 -14.67 27.05 4.42
N GLU A 647 -15.75 26.57 3.81
CA GLU A 647 -16.98 26.16 4.49
C GLU A 647 -17.27 24.70 4.12
N PHE A 648 -17.59 23.90 5.13
CA PHE A 648 -17.82 22.47 4.98
C PHE A 648 -19.24 22.08 5.37
N THR A 649 -19.91 21.38 4.45
CA THR A 649 -21.21 20.74 4.63
C THR A 649 -21.16 19.35 3.99
N PRO A 650 -21.45 18.27 4.74
CA PRO A 650 -21.46 16.90 4.20
C PRO A 650 -22.48 16.74 3.07
N PHE A 651 -22.13 15.97 2.04
CA PHE A 651 -22.98 15.68 0.87
C PHE A 651 -23.61 16.91 0.25
N ALA A 652 -22.94 18.07 0.33
CA ALA A 652 -23.42 19.28 -0.29
C ALA A 652 -23.73 18.97 -1.75
N THR A 653 -24.99 19.16 -2.16
CA THR A 653 -25.42 18.93 -3.53
C THR A 653 -24.45 19.70 -4.40
N ALA A 654 -23.61 18.97 -5.13
CA ALA A 654 -22.59 19.56 -5.96
C ALA A 654 -23.33 20.16 -7.16
N ILE A 655 -23.95 21.32 -6.93
CA ILE A 655 -24.21 22.27 -7.98
C ILE A 655 -22.78 22.69 -8.38
N ARG A 656 -22.16 21.93 -9.29
CA ARG A 656 -21.35 22.58 -10.31
C ARG A 656 -22.31 23.63 -10.83
N PRO A 657 -22.05 24.93 -10.62
CA PRO A 657 -22.88 25.93 -11.27
C PRO A 657 -22.73 25.57 -12.74
N SER A 658 -23.78 25.02 -13.35
CA SER A 658 -23.79 24.59 -14.74
C SER A 658 -23.41 25.74 -15.67
N ASN A 659 -23.43 26.97 -15.13
CA ASN A 659 -23.05 28.23 -15.75
C ASN A 659 -21.61 28.72 -15.47
N ARG A 660 -20.78 28.08 -14.63
CA ARG A 660 -19.36 28.49 -14.50
C ARG A 660 -18.54 27.88 -15.64
N ARG A 661 -18.12 28.73 -16.56
CA ARG A 661 -17.21 28.40 -17.67
C ARG A 661 -15.75 28.21 -17.23
N ASN A 662 -15.39 28.50 -15.98
CA ASN A 662 -13.99 28.62 -15.56
C ASN A 662 -13.59 27.53 -14.56
N ALA A 663 -12.33 27.08 -14.63
CA ALA A 663 -11.74 26.17 -13.66
C ALA A 663 -11.73 26.80 -12.26
N VAL A 664 -12.00 25.97 -11.24
CA VAL A 664 -12.05 26.40 -9.83
C VAL A 664 -10.76 26.04 -9.09
N SER A 665 -10.00 25.10 -9.62
CA SER A 665 -8.74 24.60 -9.09
C SER A 665 -7.77 24.30 -10.24
N GLU A 666 -6.49 24.22 -9.90
CA GLU A 666 -5.44 23.79 -10.84
C GLU A 666 -5.76 22.40 -11.39
N PRO A 667 -5.52 22.15 -12.69
CA PRO A 667 -5.68 20.83 -13.26
C PRO A 667 -4.59 19.88 -12.71
N ALA A 668 -4.88 18.58 -12.72
CA ALA A 668 -3.85 17.58 -12.49
C ALA A 668 -2.90 17.51 -13.69
N TYR A 669 -1.61 17.31 -13.42
CA TYR A 669 -0.55 17.28 -14.43
C TYR A 669 0.04 15.88 -14.62
N SER A 670 0.55 15.61 -15.82
CA SER A 670 1.39 14.45 -16.09
C SER A 670 2.75 14.58 -15.39
N PRO A 671 3.54 13.49 -15.30
CA PRO A 671 4.97 13.60 -15.00
C PRO A 671 5.68 14.55 -15.97
N LEU A 672 6.86 15.02 -15.58
CA LEU A 672 7.76 15.74 -16.48
C LEU A 672 8.38 14.78 -17.51
N HIS A 673 8.48 15.25 -18.74
CA HIS A 673 9.13 14.59 -19.87
C HIS A 673 10.18 15.50 -20.49
N ILE A 674 11.15 14.92 -21.20
CA ILE A 674 12.22 15.68 -21.85
C ILE A 674 11.87 16.12 -23.29
N ARG A 675 10.80 15.56 -23.88
CA ARG A 675 10.27 15.97 -25.18
C ARG A 675 8.75 16.13 -25.13
N GLU A 676 8.24 17.01 -25.99
CA GLU A 676 6.81 17.31 -26.13
C GLU A 676 5.99 16.06 -26.52
N GLN A 677 6.48 15.27 -27.48
CA GLN A 677 5.81 14.07 -27.97
C GLN A 677 5.63 12.97 -26.91
N ASP A 678 6.55 12.88 -25.95
CA ASP A 678 6.46 11.88 -24.87
C ASP A 678 5.42 12.30 -23.82
N ALA A 679 5.32 13.61 -23.54
CA ALA A 679 4.23 14.15 -22.72
C ALA A 679 2.85 13.95 -23.39
N ALA A 680 2.77 14.13 -24.71
CA ALA A 680 1.56 13.85 -25.48
C ALA A 680 1.18 12.36 -25.46
N ARG A 681 2.17 11.45 -25.56
CA ARG A 681 1.97 10.01 -25.40
C ARG A 681 1.45 9.66 -24.00
N CYS A 682 2.03 10.25 -22.96
CA CYS A 682 1.55 10.05 -21.59
C CYS A 682 0.10 10.53 -21.43
N ALA A 683 -0.26 11.69 -22.00
CA ALA A 683 -1.64 12.18 -21.98
C ALA A 683 -2.60 11.26 -22.76
N HIS A 684 -2.16 10.73 -23.90
CA HIS A 684 -2.92 9.77 -24.71
C HIS A 684 -3.22 8.47 -23.94
N GLU A 685 -2.23 7.94 -23.23
CA GLU A 685 -2.39 6.73 -22.40
C GLU A 685 -3.26 6.99 -21.17
N ARG A 686 -3.19 8.21 -20.61
CA ARG A 686 -4.02 8.66 -19.48
C ARG A 686 -5.35 9.28 -19.90
N ALA A 687 -5.78 9.07 -21.16
CA ALA A 687 -7.02 9.64 -21.69
C ALA A 687 -8.28 9.18 -20.93
N GLY A 688 -8.21 8.03 -20.22
CA GLY A 688 -9.30 7.51 -19.41
C GLY A 688 -10.51 7.07 -20.23
N SER A 689 -11.72 7.25 -19.69
CA SER A 689 -12.97 6.92 -20.37
C SER A 689 -13.23 7.88 -21.55
N ARG A 690 -13.30 7.33 -22.77
CA ARG A 690 -13.55 8.07 -24.02
C ARG A 690 -15.04 8.31 -24.26
N ALA A 691 -15.84 8.52 -23.22
CA ALA A 691 -17.29 8.71 -23.36
C ALA A 691 -17.68 9.98 -24.13
N ALA A 692 -16.83 11.01 -24.09
CA ALA A 692 -17.04 12.29 -24.76
C ALA A 692 -15.73 12.87 -25.27
N LEU A 693 -15.82 13.84 -26.19
CA LEU A 693 -14.67 14.60 -26.66
C LEU A 693 -14.00 15.29 -25.47
N SER A 694 -12.69 15.13 -25.34
CA SER A 694 -11.91 15.78 -24.28
C SER A 694 -10.64 16.41 -24.83
N PHE A 695 -10.05 17.34 -24.08
CA PHE A 695 -8.86 18.07 -24.51
C PHE A 695 -7.98 18.47 -23.32
N GLY A 696 -6.74 18.86 -23.62
CA GLY A 696 -5.81 19.43 -22.66
C GLY A 696 -4.63 20.11 -23.35
N PHE A 697 -3.74 20.72 -22.56
CA PHE A 697 -2.61 21.49 -23.05
C PHE A 697 -1.28 20.81 -22.73
N LEU A 698 -0.33 20.95 -23.66
CA LEU A 698 1.07 20.62 -23.45
C LEU A 698 1.81 21.88 -23.04
N LEU A 699 2.53 21.80 -21.93
CA LEU A 699 3.25 22.90 -21.32
C LEU A 699 4.75 22.64 -21.40
N ARG A 700 5.51 23.68 -21.72
CA ARG A 700 6.98 23.68 -21.72
C ARG A 700 7.49 24.61 -20.64
N ASN A 701 8.43 24.14 -19.84
CA ASN A 701 9.14 24.98 -18.88
C ASN A 701 10.18 25.83 -19.61
N ALA A 702 10.09 27.15 -19.45
CA ALA A 702 10.96 28.12 -20.12
C ALA A 702 12.42 28.07 -19.65
N ARG A 703 12.71 27.52 -18.46
CA ARG A 703 14.07 27.48 -17.88
C ARG A 703 14.86 26.24 -18.30
N ASP A 704 14.28 25.06 -18.12
CA ASP A 704 14.98 23.77 -18.30
C ASP A 704 14.56 23.02 -19.57
N GLY A 705 13.52 23.51 -20.26
CA GLY A 705 13.01 22.89 -21.48
C GLY A 705 12.23 21.60 -21.27
N SER A 706 11.88 21.25 -20.03
CA SER A 706 11.02 20.09 -19.73
C SER A 706 9.57 20.32 -20.17
N PHE A 707 8.85 19.21 -20.41
CA PHE A 707 7.48 19.21 -20.90
C PHE A 707 6.55 18.47 -19.93
N MET A 708 5.31 18.90 -19.84
CA MET A 708 4.23 18.17 -19.16
C MET A 708 2.91 18.40 -19.87
N ALA A 709 1.93 17.56 -19.60
CA ALA A 709 0.56 17.68 -20.10
C ALA A 709 -0.40 17.92 -18.93
N THR A 710 -1.45 18.70 -19.14
CA THR A 710 -2.63 18.63 -18.26
C THR A 710 -3.35 17.31 -18.48
N LEU A 711 -4.03 16.75 -17.49
CA LEU A 711 -4.96 15.63 -17.71
C LEU A 711 -6.19 16.07 -18.53
N PRO A 712 -6.80 15.15 -19.29
CA PRO A 712 -7.87 15.50 -20.22
C PRO A 712 -9.14 15.95 -19.50
N ILE A 713 -9.76 17.02 -19.99
CA ILE A 713 -11.07 17.48 -19.51
C ILE A 713 -12.12 17.41 -20.62
N GLU A 714 -13.37 17.13 -20.26
CA GLU A 714 -14.48 17.02 -21.21
C GLU A 714 -14.78 18.35 -21.92
N ALA A 715 -14.80 18.32 -23.25
CA ALA A 715 -15.13 19.44 -24.12
C ALA A 715 -16.65 19.64 -24.24
N ARG A 716 -17.26 20.31 -23.25
CA ARG A 716 -18.67 20.75 -23.36
C ARG A 716 -18.85 21.71 -24.54
N ASN A 717 -19.80 21.40 -25.44
CA ASN A 717 -20.12 22.16 -26.65
C ASN A 717 -18.90 22.44 -27.56
N ALA A 718 -17.90 21.55 -27.55
CA ALA A 718 -16.67 21.64 -28.36
C ALA A 718 -15.83 22.93 -28.16
N THR A 719 -16.02 23.66 -27.05
CA THR A 719 -15.22 24.87 -26.76
C THR A 719 -13.93 24.53 -26.03
N PHE A 720 -12.79 24.66 -26.71
CA PHE A 720 -11.43 24.45 -26.17
C PHE A 720 -10.89 25.68 -25.44
N ASP A 721 -11.69 26.22 -24.51
CA ASP A 721 -11.33 27.43 -23.79
C ASP A 721 -10.24 27.17 -22.74
N TYR A 722 -9.22 28.01 -22.76
CA TYR A 722 -8.13 28.02 -21.80
C TYR A 722 -8.62 28.20 -20.35
N GLN A 723 -9.66 29.02 -20.13
CA GLN A 723 -10.22 29.29 -18.80
C GLN A 723 -10.89 28.05 -18.18
N ARG A 724 -11.19 27.02 -18.97
CA ARG A 724 -11.77 25.75 -18.48
C ARG A 724 -10.74 24.83 -17.86
N VAL A 725 -9.48 24.95 -18.25
CA VAL A 725 -8.38 24.13 -17.75
C VAL A 725 -7.69 24.82 -16.57
N PHE A 726 -7.46 26.13 -16.68
CA PHE A 726 -6.70 26.88 -15.67
C PHE A 726 -7.57 27.91 -14.94
N PRO A 727 -7.51 27.98 -13.59
CA PRO A 727 -8.30 28.94 -12.80
C PRO A 727 -7.77 30.38 -12.89
N GLY A 728 -6.73 30.62 -13.70
CA GLY A 728 -6.04 31.90 -13.86
C GLY A 728 -4.90 31.82 -14.86
N ALA A 729 -3.72 32.36 -14.51
CA ALA A 729 -2.53 32.30 -15.34
C ALA A 729 -1.93 30.88 -15.41
N LEU A 730 -1.05 30.66 -16.38
CA LEU A 730 -0.27 29.42 -16.47
C LEU A 730 0.58 29.22 -15.20
N PRO A 731 0.93 27.96 -14.87
CA PRO A 731 1.90 27.66 -13.84
C PRO A 731 3.19 28.46 -14.01
N TYR A 732 3.78 28.87 -12.88
CA TYR A 732 4.98 29.71 -12.88
C TYR A 732 6.09 29.12 -13.78
N ARG A 733 6.56 29.92 -14.75
CA ARG A 733 7.59 29.58 -15.76
C ARG A 733 7.20 28.55 -16.84
N PHE A 734 5.94 28.16 -16.91
CA PHE A 734 5.44 27.33 -18.00
C PHE A 734 4.78 28.18 -19.09
N VAL A 735 4.99 27.77 -20.33
CA VAL A 735 4.34 28.32 -21.53
C VAL A 735 3.62 27.19 -22.27
N THR A 736 2.53 27.49 -22.98
CA THR A 736 1.85 26.50 -23.81
C THR A 736 2.70 26.16 -25.05
N SER A 737 3.01 24.88 -25.22
CA SER A 737 3.77 24.34 -26.37
C SER A 737 2.83 23.76 -27.43
N GLY A 738 1.73 23.13 -27.00
CA GLY A 738 0.78 22.48 -27.89
C GLY A 738 -0.59 22.22 -27.25
N LEU A 739 -1.52 21.76 -28.05
CA LEU A 739 -2.87 21.32 -27.66
C LEU A 739 -3.01 19.85 -28.00
N TYR A 740 -3.71 19.08 -27.17
CA TYR A 740 -4.12 17.73 -27.55
C TYR A 740 -5.62 17.53 -27.37
N MET A 741 -6.19 16.67 -28.21
CA MET A 741 -7.60 16.30 -28.18
C MET A 741 -7.75 14.78 -28.16
N CYS A 742 -8.73 14.30 -27.43
CA CYS A 742 -9.06 12.90 -27.28
C CYS A 742 -10.47 12.65 -27.84
N GLY A 743 -10.55 11.86 -28.91
CA GLY A 743 -11.80 11.54 -29.58
C GLY A 743 -12.72 10.68 -28.70
N ALA A 744 -14.02 10.96 -28.80
CA ALA A 744 -15.05 10.13 -28.18
C ALA A 744 -15.10 8.75 -28.84
N GLN A 745 -15.54 7.75 -28.10
CA GLN A 745 -15.61 6.37 -28.56
C GLN A 745 -16.51 6.26 -29.80
N ALA A 746 -15.93 5.76 -30.89
CA ALA A 746 -16.62 5.59 -32.15
C ALA A 746 -17.50 4.32 -32.13
N PRO A 747 -18.67 4.33 -32.80
CA PRO A 747 -19.48 3.12 -32.99
C PRO A 747 -18.70 1.99 -33.66
N GLN A 748 -19.10 0.74 -33.42
CA GLN A 748 -18.54 -0.42 -34.13
C GLN A 748 -19.09 -0.47 -35.56
N ASN A 749 -18.24 -0.85 -36.54
CA ASN A 749 -18.57 -1.00 -37.97
C ASN A 749 -18.85 0.33 -38.72
N LEU A 750 -17.93 1.29 -38.62
CA LEU A 750 -17.94 2.49 -39.46
C LEU A 750 -17.35 2.20 -40.86
N SER A 751 -17.82 2.94 -41.86
CA SER A 751 -17.17 3.01 -43.17
C SER A 751 -15.81 3.69 -43.05
N ASP A 752 -14.81 3.28 -43.83
CA ASP A 752 -13.47 3.85 -43.75
C ASP A 752 -13.43 5.36 -44.06
N ASP A 753 -14.43 5.91 -44.76
CA ASP A 753 -14.58 7.36 -45.03
C ASP A 753 -15.45 8.11 -44.01
N ASP A 754 -15.93 7.46 -42.94
CA ASP A 754 -16.67 8.13 -41.86
C ASP A 754 -15.73 9.00 -41.01
N TYR A 755 -16.09 10.27 -40.83
CA TYR A 755 -15.30 11.26 -40.07
C TYR A 755 -14.99 10.82 -38.62
N ARG A 756 -15.80 9.92 -38.03
CA ARG A 756 -15.63 9.43 -36.65
C ARG A 756 -14.38 8.54 -36.46
N HIS A 757 -13.69 8.16 -37.53
CA HIS A 757 -12.34 7.57 -37.45
C HIS A 757 -11.26 8.59 -37.04
N PHE A 758 -11.54 9.89 -37.12
CA PHE A 758 -10.62 10.96 -36.74
C PHE A 758 -11.29 11.95 -35.77
N PHE A 759 -11.68 13.13 -36.25
CA PHE A 759 -12.33 14.22 -35.54
C PHE A 759 -13.22 14.98 -36.53
N SER A 760 -14.25 15.68 -36.07
CA SER A 760 -15.06 16.48 -36.98
C SER A 760 -14.27 17.68 -37.53
N PRO A 761 -14.54 18.14 -38.77
CA PRO A 761 -13.91 19.35 -39.30
C PRO A 761 -14.13 20.58 -38.41
N ILE A 762 -15.25 20.63 -37.68
CA ILE A 762 -15.58 21.70 -36.73
C ILE A 762 -14.63 21.68 -35.52
N ASP A 763 -14.39 20.51 -34.92
CA ASP A 763 -13.46 20.36 -33.80
C ASP A 763 -12.03 20.74 -34.23
N VAL A 764 -11.59 20.31 -35.42
CA VAL A 764 -10.26 20.66 -35.94
C VAL A 764 -10.11 22.18 -36.14
N SER A 765 -11.16 22.85 -36.63
CA SER A 765 -11.20 24.30 -36.79
C SER A 765 -11.09 25.04 -35.46
N GLN A 766 -11.80 24.58 -34.43
CA GLN A 766 -11.71 25.15 -33.09
C GLN A 766 -10.32 24.92 -32.48
N ALA A 767 -9.73 23.74 -32.67
CA ALA A 767 -8.37 23.45 -32.24
C ALA A 767 -7.33 24.36 -32.92
N ARG A 768 -7.50 24.62 -34.23
CA ARG A 768 -6.68 25.55 -34.99
C ARG A 768 -6.70 26.95 -34.38
N VAL A 769 -7.87 27.47 -34.02
CA VAL A 769 -8.01 28.82 -33.43
C VAL A 769 -7.19 28.93 -32.14
N VAL A 770 -7.22 27.89 -31.30
CA VAL A 770 -6.47 27.84 -30.03
C VAL A 770 -4.98 27.62 -30.23
N ALA A 771 -4.59 26.85 -31.26
CA ALA A 771 -3.19 26.61 -31.61
C ALA A 771 -2.52 27.83 -32.27
N ASN A 772 -3.30 28.78 -32.79
CA ASN A 772 -2.77 29.99 -33.41
C ASN A 772 -2.10 30.90 -32.36
N SER A 773 -0.88 31.34 -32.64
CA SER A 773 -0.15 32.27 -31.79
C SER A 773 0.60 33.29 -32.65
N ALA A 774 1.03 34.41 -32.04
CA ALA A 774 1.83 35.42 -32.73
C ALA A 774 3.16 34.88 -33.31
N GLN A 775 3.62 33.71 -32.85
CA GLN A 775 4.84 33.03 -33.33
C GLN A 775 4.54 31.92 -34.36
N GLY A 776 3.29 31.82 -34.83
CA GLY A 776 2.80 30.76 -35.71
C GLY A 776 1.95 29.71 -34.99
N TYR A 777 1.60 28.64 -35.70
CA TYR A 777 0.76 27.57 -35.17
C TYR A 777 1.54 26.60 -34.30
N ARG A 778 1.03 26.36 -33.09
CA ARG A 778 1.50 25.32 -32.18
C ARG A 778 1.11 23.92 -32.68
N SER A 779 1.79 22.88 -32.20
CA SER A 779 1.45 21.50 -32.51
C SER A 779 0.08 21.12 -31.96
N ILE A 780 -0.72 20.41 -32.74
CA ILE A 780 -1.97 19.79 -32.31
C ILE A 780 -1.78 18.28 -32.29
N TYR A 781 -2.11 17.62 -31.19
CA TYR A 781 -2.05 16.17 -31.05
C TYR A 781 -3.46 15.58 -31.05
N PHE A 782 -3.67 14.58 -31.89
CA PHE A 782 -4.95 13.91 -32.08
C PHE A 782 -4.87 12.49 -31.53
N SER A 783 -5.50 12.28 -30.38
CA SER A 783 -5.67 10.98 -29.73
C SER A 783 -6.99 10.37 -30.23
N CYS A 784 -6.92 9.64 -31.33
CA CYS A 784 -8.07 9.05 -32.02
C CYS A 784 -8.77 7.99 -31.17
N ALA A 785 -10.06 7.76 -31.47
CA ALA A 785 -10.91 6.82 -30.74
C ALA A 785 -10.47 5.36 -30.88
N ASP A 786 -9.76 5.04 -31.96
CA ASP A 786 -9.23 3.72 -32.30
C ASP A 786 -7.85 3.44 -31.68
N GLY A 787 -7.32 4.37 -30.87
CA GLY A 787 -6.04 4.24 -30.19
C GLY A 787 -4.84 4.83 -30.93
N ALA A 788 -5.02 5.46 -32.11
CA ALA A 788 -3.91 6.17 -32.76
C ALA A 788 -3.59 7.51 -32.06
N LEU A 789 -2.32 7.91 -32.13
CA LEU A 789 -1.87 9.24 -31.74
C LEU A 789 -1.16 9.90 -32.93
N LEU A 790 -1.66 11.05 -33.36
CA LEU A 790 -1.09 11.83 -34.44
C LEU A 790 -0.63 13.19 -33.95
N GLN A 791 0.42 13.73 -34.57
CA GLN A 791 0.88 15.09 -34.41
C GLN A 791 0.66 15.86 -35.70
N PHE A 792 0.05 17.03 -35.62
CA PHE A 792 -0.11 17.95 -36.73
C PHE A 792 0.58 19.27 -36.43
N LYS A 793 1.51 19.65 -37.29
CA LYS A 793 2.18 20.94 -37.27
C LYS A 793 1.83 21.70 -38.54
N MET A 794 0.91 22.65 -38.41
CA MET A 794 0.40 23.39 -39.55
C MET A 794 1.42 24.40 -40.07
N SER A 795 1.51 24.52 -41.40
CA SER A 795 2.31 25.57 -42.03
C SER A 795 1.65 26.92 -41.81
N ALA A 796 2.44 27.95 -41.47
CA ALA A 796 1.92 29.30 -41.24
C ALA A 796 1.28 29.90 -42.50
N PHE A 797 1.84 29.58 -43.66
CA PHE A 797 1.38 30.05 -44.97
C PHE A 797 0.82 28.89 -45.80
N ASP A 798 0.00 29.24 -46.79
CA ASP A 798 -0.49 28.30 -47.79
C ASP A 798 0.68 27.66 -48.56
N SER A 799 0.64 26.34 -48.68
CA SER A 799 1.58 25.54 -49.47
C SER A 799 1.36 25.68 -50.98
N ALA A 800 0.19 26.16 -51.41
CA ALA A 800 -0.09 26.42 -52.81
C ALA A 800 0.65 27.70 -53.25
N MET A 801 1.66 27.54 -54.09
CA MET A 801 2.36 28.67 -54.73
C MET A 801 1.40 29.39 -55.69
N THR A 802 0.69 30.39 -55.17
CA THR A 802 -0.11 31.32 -55.99
C THR A 802 0.71 32.57 -56.25
N LEU A 803 0.78 32.97 -57.52
CA LEU A 803 1.44 34.21 -57.90
C LEU A 803 0.40 35.34 -57.80
N ASP A 804 0.80 36.46 -57.21
CA ASP A 804 -0.02 37.66 -57.19
C ASP A 804 -0.16 38.27 -58.61
N LYS A 805 -0.92 39.36 -58.72
CA LYS A 805 -1.13 40.06 -59.99
C LYS A 805 0.16 40.63 -60.62
N PHE A 806 1.29 40.57 -59.91
CA PHE A 806 2.61 41.07 -60.31
C PHE A 806 3.65 39.95 -60.50
N GLY A 807 3.24 38.67 -60.43
CA GLY A 807 4.14 37.53 -60.63
C GLY A 807 5.05 37.20 -59.43
N GLN A 808 4.72 37.68 -58.23
CA GLN A 808 5.41 37.36 -56.98
C GLN A 808 4.65 36.29 -56.19
N VAL A 809 5.35 35.49 -55.38
CA VAL A 809 4.71 34.48 -54.51
C VAL A 809 3.85 35.19 -53.45
N GLU A 810 2.55 34.93 -53.47
CA GLU A 810 1.58 35.52 -52.54
C GLU A 810 1.59 34.74 -51.21
N PHE A 811 2.03 35.39 -50.12
CA PHE A 811 2.00 34.80 -48.78
C PHE A 811 0.59 34.88 -48.19
N LYS A 812 -0.26 33.91 -48.53
CA LYS A 812 -1.60 33.75 -47.94
C LYS A 812 -1.55 32.95 -46.65
N ASP A 813 -2.42 33.30 -45.71
CA ASP A 813 -2.69 32.45 -44.55
C ASP A 813 -3.23 31.10 -45.03
N ASN A 814 -2.80 30.04 -44.36
CA ASN A 814 -3.23 28.69 -44.68
C ASN A 814 -4.77 28.56 -44.56
N PRO A 815 -5.50 28.22 -45.65
CA PRO A 815 -6.97 28.17 -45.64
C PRO A 815 -7.53 26.93 -44.95
N PHE A 816 -6.70 25.90 -44.73
CA PHE A 816 -7.13 24.63 -44.16
C PHE A 816 -7.74 24.77 -42.76
N ALA A 817 -8.85 24.07 -42.52
CA ALA A 817 -9.62 24.12 -41.26
C ALA A 817 -9.99 25.55 -40.81
N SER A 818 -10.17 26.50 -41.74
CA SER A 818 -10.78 27.79 -41.41
C SER A 818 -12.25 27.61 -41.01
N SER A 819 -12.83 28.57 -40.29
CA SER A 819 -14.25 28.47 -39.91
C SER A 819 -15.19 28.29 -41.11
N ALA A 820 -14.91 28.97 -42.22
CA ALA A 820 -15.69 28.85 -43.46
C ALA A 820 -15.50 27.47 -44.10
N GLN A 821 -14.26 27.01 -44.26
CA GLN A 821 -13.96 25.70 -44.84
C GLN A 821 -14.55 24.55 -44.02
N ALA A 822 -14.46 24.62 -42.69
CA ALA A 822 -15.01 23.59 -41.81
C ALA A 822 -16.54 23.52 -41.88
N GLN A 823 -17.22 24.65 -42.11
CA GLN A 823 -18.67 24.69 -42.34
C GLN A 823 -19.06 24.15 -43.71
N GLU A 824 -18.20 24.27 -44.72
CA GLU A 824 -18.37 23.62 -46.02
C GLU A 824 -18.18 22.11 -45.89
N ASP A 825 -17.08 21.66 -45.29
CA ASP A 825 -16.80 20.25 -45.05
C ASP A 825 -17.93 19.59 -44.20
N TRP A 826 -18.49 20.32 -43.22
CA TRP A 826 -19.64 19.86 -42.44
C TRP A 826 -20.91 19.73 -43.28
N ARG A 827 -21.19 20.68 -44.17
CA ARG A 827 -22.32 20.58 -45.12
C ARG A 827 -22.14 19.38 -46.06
N ASP A 828 -20.91 19.08 -46.48
CA ASP A 828 -20.63 17.91 -47.29
C ASP A 828 -20.83 16.59 -46.52
N ILE A 829 -20.57 16.58 -45.20
CA ILE A 829 -20.90 15.44 -44.32
C ILE A 829 -22.42 15.24 -44.27
N GLU A 830 -23.19 16.31 -44.06
CA GLU A 830 -24.66 16.26 -44.02
C GLU A 830 -25.27 15.82 -45.37
N GLN A 831 -24.61 16.17 -46.48
CA GLN A 831 -25.02 15.77 -47.84
C GLN A 831 -24.46 14.41 -48.28
N GLY A 832 -23.64 13.74 -47.46
CA GLY A 832 -23.02 12.46 -47.80
C GLY A 832 -21.97 12.52 -48.91
N LYS A 833 -21.43 13.70 -49.20
CA LYS A 833 -20.37 13.94 -50.23
C LYS A 833 -18.96 13.95 -49.64
N PHE A 834 -18.85 13.96 -48.32
CA PHE A 834 -17.58 14.02 -47.61
C PHE A 834 -16.76 12.73 -47.77
N SER A 835 -15.47 12.88 -48.07
CA SER A 835 -14.48 11.80 -48.00
C SER A 835 -13.43 12.15 -46.95
N LEU A 836 -13.34 11.35 -45.89
CA LEU A 836 -12.32 11.50 -44.86
C LEU A 836 -10.92 11.34 -45.46
N THR A 837 -10.72 10.39 -46.37
CA THR A 837 -9.44 10.19 -47.04
C THR A 837 -8.99 11.46 -47.78
N GLY A 838 -9.90 12.10 -48.52
CA GLY A 838 -9.65 13.38 -49.17
C GLY A 838 -9.32 14.50 -48.18
N TYR A 839 -10.02 14.54 -47.04
CA TYR A 839 -9.78 15.52 -45.97
C TYR A 839 -8.39 15.36 -45.33
N ILE A 840 -7.97 14.13 -44.99
CA ILE A 840 -6.65 13.84 -44.42
C ILE A 840 -5.52 14.19 -45.41
N ARG A 841 -5.69 13.92 -46.71
CA ARG A 841 -4.71 14.33 -47.73
C ARG A 841 -4.58 15.85 -47.82
N ARG A 842 -5.69 16.60 -47.74
CA ARG A 842 -5.64 18.08 -47.64
C ARG A 842 -4.91 18.52 -46.37
N MET A 843 -5.13 17.84 -45.25
CA MET A 843 -4.43 18.12 -43.99
C MET A 843 -2.91 17.91 -44.12
N ALA A 844 -2.48 16.80 -44.75
CA ALA A 844 -1.07 16.48 -44.99
C ALA A 844 -0.37 17.42 -45.97
N VAL A 845 -1.12 18.09 -46.87
CA VAL A 845 -0.57 19.15 -47.74
C VAL A 845 -0.46 20.48 -46.98
N ALA A 846 -1.47 20.80 -46.16
CA ALA A 846 -1.51 22.03 -45.37
C ALA A 846 -0.46 22.09 -44.24
N GLY A 847 0.18 20.98 -43.89
CA GLY A 847 1.20 20.94 -42.85
C GLY A 847 1.79 19.55 -42.68
N ARG A 848 2.61 19.38 -41.65
CA ARG A 848 3.22 18.08 -41.34
C ARG A 848 2.31 17.29 -40.40
N LEU A 849 1.60 16.29 -40.93
CA LEU A 849 0.85 15.30 -40.16
C LEU A 849 1.72 14.04 -39.97
N GLU A 850 1.91 13.60 -38.72
CA GLU A 850 2.77 12.47 -38.37
C GLU A 850 2.07 11.51 -37.41
N VAL A 851 2.09 10.22 -37.71
CA VAL A 851 1.53 9.15 -36.86
C VAL A 851 2.59 8.70 -35.85
N LEU A 852 2.35 8.95 -34.56
CA LEU A 852 3.25 8.63 -33.45
C LEU A 852 2.93 7.28 -32.79
N VAL A 853 1.64 6.95 -32.68
CA VAL A 853 1.13 5.65 -32.21
C VAL A 853 0.15 5.14 -33.26
N THR A 854 0.38 3.91 -33.72
CA THR A 854 -0.39 3.28 -34.80
C THR A 854 -1.66 2.61 -34.27
N SER A 855 -2.67 2.50 -35.13
CA SER A 855 -3.90 1.73 -34.89
C SER A 855 -4.23 0.86 -36.12
N PRO A 856 -5.27 0.00 -36.07
CA PRO A 856 -5.71 -0.73 -37.26
C PRO A 856 -6.12 0.16 -38.44
N TYR A 857 -6.56 1.39 -38.20
CA TYR A 857 -6.88 2.37 -39.26
C TYR A 857 -5.64 3.18 -39.67
N TRP A 858 -4.85 3.62 -38.68
CA TRP A 858 -3.58 4.33 -38.85
C TRP A 858 -2.39 3.37 -38.74
N SER A 859 -2.24 2.50 -39.74
CA SER A 859 -1.32 1.34 -39.64
C SER A 859 0.16 1.67 -39.86
N CYS A 860 0.48 2.80 -40.46
CA CYS A 860 1.85 3.20 -40.79
C CYS A 860 2.31 4.37 -39.90
N PRO A 861 3.41 4.22 -39.13
CA PRO A 861 3.98 5.31 -38.35
C PRO A 861 4.77 6.28 -39.25
N GLY A 862 4.94 7.52 -38.80
CA GLY A 862 5.70 8.56 -39.52
C GLY A 862 4.82 9.56 -40.29
N VAL A 863 5.45 10.34 -41.16
CA VAL A 863 4.76 11.44 -41.87
C VAL A 863 3.75 10.90 -42.88
N VAL A 864 2.53 11.42 -42.83
CA VAL A 864 1.43 11.07 -43.72
C VAL A 864 1.65 11.75 -45.08
N GLY A 865 1.75 10.95 -46.14
CA GLY A 865 1.95 11.40 -47.52
C GLY A 865 0.64 11.62 -48.29
N ALA A 866 0.75 12.16 -49.51
CA ALA A 866 -0.39 12.36 -50.43
C ALA A 866 -0.99 11.04 -50.94
N ASP A 867 -0.23 9.96 -50.85
CA ASP A 867 -0.58 8.58 -51.19
C ASP A 867 -1.25 7.82 -50.04
N TRP A 868 -1.44 8.45 -48.87
CA TRP A 868 -2.05 7.80 -47.72
C TRP A 868 -3.45 7.26 -48.01
N VAL A 869 -3.73 6.07 -47.50
CA VAL A 869 -5.01 5.36 -47.55
C VAL A 869 -5.28 4.75 -46.16
N PRO A 870 -6.53 4.58 -45.73
CA PRO A 870 -6.82 3.80 -44.52
C PRO A 870 -6.22 2.39 -44.58
N ARG A 871 -5.71 1.89 -43.45
CA ARG A 871 -5.24 0.49 -43.28
C ARG A 871 -4.11 0.06 -44.24
N MET A 872 -3.21 0.98 -44.62
CA MET A 872 -2.06 0.66 -45.46
C MET A 872 -1.24 -0.51 -44.90
N PRO A 873 -0.64 -1.35 -45.76
CA PRO A 873 0.22 -2.44 -45.33
C PRO A 873 1.39 -1.91 -44.49
N ALA A 874 1.72 -2.63 -43.41
CA ALA A 874 2.77 -2.22 -42.49
C ALA A 874 4.14 -2.12 -43.19
N VAL A 875 4.76 -0.94 -43.10
CA VAL A 875 6.15 -0.71 -43.56
C VAL A 875 7.13 -1.51 -42.71
N SER A 876 8.24 -1.97 -43.28
CA SER A 876 9.28 -2.71 -42.55
C SER A 876 9.93 -1.86 -41.44
N ASP A 877 10.35 -2.48 -40.33
CA ASP A 877 10.98 -1.76 -39.21
C ASP A 877 12.28 -1.05 -39.58
N ALA A 878 13.01 -1.55 -40.59
CA ALA A 878 14.20 -0.91 -41.12
C ALA A 878 13.88 0.40 -41.86
N GLU A 879 12.82 0.40 -42.68
CA GLU A 879 12.37 1.61 -43.39
C GLU A 879 11.76 2.63 -42.42
N ARG A 880 10.99 2.16 -41.43
CA ARG A 880 10.48 3.02 -40.34
C ARG A 880 11.62 3.76 -39.63
N TRP A 881 12.69 3.04 -39.28
CA TRP A 881 13.85 3.63 -38.61
C TRP A 881 14.62 4.62 -39.51
N ALA A 882 14.75 4.32 -40.80
CA ALA A 882 15.42 5.21 -41.76
C ALA A 882 14.73 6.57 -41.87
N LEU A 883 13.39 6.58 -41.81
CA LEU A 883 12.56 7.77 -41.90
C LEU A 883 12.60 8.59 -40.59
N ASN A 884 12.44 7.93 -39.44
CA ASN A 884 12.40 8.59 -38.14
C ASN A 884 13.20 7.81 -37.07
N PRO A 885 14.50 8.08 -36.88
CA PRO A 885 15.36 7.37 -35.91
C PRO A 885 15.19 7.91 -34.48
N VAL A 886 13.95 8.00 -34.01
CA VAL A 886 13.59 8.59 -32.72
C VAL A 886 12.95 7.51 -31.84
N LEU A 887 13.62 7.18 -30.74
CA LEU A 887 13.10 6.23 -29.76
C LEU A 887 12.15 6.94 -28.79
N PRO A 888 10.99 6.37 -28.45
CA PRO A 888 10.12 6.87 -27.38
C PRO A 888 10.83 6.81 -26.02
N LEU A 889 10.56 7.79 -25.17
CA LEU A 889 11.19 7.92 -23.86
C LEU A 889 10.14 8.03 -22.76
N GLY A 890 10.43 7.46 -21.60
CA GLY A 890 9.60 7.55 -20.41
C GLY A 890 9.63 8.94 -19.75
N PRO A 891 9.02 9.08 -18.57
CA PRO A 891 9.10 10.30 -17.79
C PRO A 891 10.46 10.47 -17.11
N VAL A 892 10.70 11.66 -16.57
CA VAL A 892 11.91 12.00 -15.81
C VAL A 892 11.82 11.40 -14.39
N PHE A 893 12.90 10.77 -13.95
CA PHE A 893 13.11 10.23 -12.61
C PHE A 893 14.30 10.91 -11.93
N HIS A 894 14.33 10.83 -10.59
CA HIS A 894 15.44 11.33 -9.78
C HIS A 894 16.65 10.38 -9.74
N HIS A 895 16.46 9.10 -10.05
CA HIS A 895 17.51 8.07 -9.99
C HIS A 895 17.40 7.10 -11.19
N PRO A 896 18.51 6.58 -11.74
CA PRO A 896 18.49 5.66 -12.88
C PRO A 896 17.77 4.33 -12.57
N ASP A 897 17.91 3.80 -11.35
CA ASP A 897 17.20 2.58 -10.93
C ASP A 897 15.67 2.69 -11.07
N ASP A 898 15.07 3.85 -10.79
CA ASP A 898 13.62 4.04 -10.93
C ASP A 898 13.20 4.16 -12.40
N ALA A 899 14.06 4.76 -13.24
CA ALA A 899 13.86 4.79 -14.68
C ALA A 899 13.89 3.37 -15.28
N ALA A 900 14.79 2.51 -14.81
CA ALA A 900 14.86 1.10 -15.21
C ALA A 900 13.63 0.29 -14.71
N ARG A 901 13.17 0.53 -13.47
CA ARG A 901 11.92 -0.06 -12.96
C ARG A 901 10.71 0.33 -13.81
N HIS A 902 10.63 1.60 -14.21
CA HIS A 902 9.58 2.06 -15.11
C HIS A 902 9.65 1.36 -16.47
N ALA A 903 10.82 1.29 -17.10
CA ALA A 903 11.00 0.57 -18.36
C ALA A 903 10.60 -0.91 -18.25
N GLN A 904 10.94 -1.59 -17.14
CA GLN A 904 10.48 -2.96 -16.87
C GLN A 904 8.94 -3.05 -16.80
N HIS A 905 8.28 -2.11 -16.12
CA HIS A 905 6.81 -2.12 -16.03
C HIS A 905 6.16 -1.94 -17.41
N ARG A 906 6.76 -1.12 -18.28
CA ARG A 906 6.31 -0.88 -19.65
C ARG A 906 6.45 -2.12 -20.54
N ALA A 907 7.46 -2.96 -20.29
CA ALA A 907 7.76 -4.13 -21.10
C ALA A 907 6.62 -5.17 -21.15
N ALA A 908 5.78 -5.24 -20.12
CA ALA A 908 4.60 -6.11 -20.11
C ALA A 908 3.59 -5.77 -21.22
N GLY A 909 3.56 -4.51 -21.69
CA GLY A 909 2.67 -4.04 -22.76
C GLY A 909 3.28 -4.10 -24.16
N VAL A 910 4.53 -4.54 -24.31
CA VAL A 910 5.27 -4.52 -25.59
C VAL A 910 5.39 -5.93 -26.17
N GLY A 911 4.65 -6.20 -27.26
CA GLY A 911 4.76 -7.44 -28.05
C GLY A 911 4.06 -8.65 -27.43
N GLY A 912 3.41 -9.47 -28.26
CA GLY A 912 2.86 -10.76 -27.82
C GLY A 912 3.98 -11.65 -27.28
N GLN A 913 3.86 -12.06 -26.01
CA GLN A 913 4.87 -12.84 -25.28
C GLN A 913 5.10 -14.23 -25.90
N PRO A 914 6.32 -14.81 -25.82
CA PRO A 914 7.55 -14.28 -25.21
C PRO A 914 8.55 -13.69 -26.22
N ALA A 915 9.03 -12.47 -25.98
CA ALA A 915 10.09 -11.81 -26.77
C ALA A 915 11.17 -11.23 -25.85
N ALA A 916 12.44 -11.32 -26.26
CA ALA A 916 13.52 -10.57 -25.60
C ALA A 916 13.37 -9.08 -25.95
N LEU A 917 13.50 -8.22 -24.96
CA LEU A 917 13.37 -6.78 -25.11
C LEU A 917 14.66 -6.12 -24.61
N THR A 918 15.09 -5.06 -25.30
CA THR A 918 16.23 -4.24 -24.88
C THR A 918 15.76 -2.80 -24.68
N SER A 919 16.29 -2.15 -23.65
CA SER A 919 16.09 -0.75 -23.28
C SER A 919 17.43 -0.15 -22.83
N ALA A 920 17.43 1.15 -22.51
CA ALA A 920 18.57 1.85 -21.95
C ALA A 920 18.11 2.98 -21.03
N VAL A 921 19.02 3.46 -20.18
CA VAL A 921 18.78 4.62 -19.32
C VAL A 921 19.63 5.80 -19.79
N LEU A 922 18.97 6.92 -20.04
CA LEU A 922 19.61 8.22 -20.27
C LEU A 922 19.71 8.98 -18.96
N GLY A 923 20.78 9.74 -18.78
CA GLY A 923 20.92 10.60 -17.62
C GLY A 923 21.60 11.93 -17.90
N LYS A 924 21.23 12.91 -17.08
CA LYS A 924 21.90 14.20 -16.94
C LYS A 924 22.27 14.37 -15.47
N THR A 925 23.51 13.98 -15.15
CA THR A 925 24.02 13.91 -13.76
C THR A 925 23.95 15.26 -13.04
N ALA A 926 24.21 16.37 -13.74
CA ALA A 926 24.15 17.72 -13.20
C ALA A 926 22.78 18.11 -12.62
N THR A 927 21.68 17.61 -13.19
CA THR A 927 20.30 17.91 -12.74
C THR A 927 19.63 16.72 -12.07
N ARG A 928 20.31 15.58 -11.94
CA ARG A 928 19.76 14.31 -11.42
C ARG A 928 18.44 13.98 -12.10
N SER A 929 18.49 14.00 -13.43
CA SER A 929 17.35 13.70 -14.30
C SER A 929 17.70 12.46 -15.12
N TYR A 930 16.95 11.39 -14.93
CA TYR A 930 17.16 10.11 -15.61
C TYR A 930 15.88 9.67 -16.31
N VAL A 931 16.00 9.06 -17.48
CA VAL A 931 14.86 8.67 -18.31
C VAL A 931 15.12 7.30 -18.91
N GLY A 932 14.14 6.40 -18.84
CA GLY A 932 14.20 5.10 -19.51
C GLY A 932 13.79 5.22 -20.98
N VAL A 933 14.48 4.52 -21.87
CA VAL A 933 14.02 4.29 -23.24
C VAL A 933 12.88 3.28 -23.21
N GLU A 934 11.80 3.53 -23.95
CA GLU A 934 10.71 2.53 -24.02
C GLU A 934 11.24 1.21 -24.58
N PRO A 935 10.85 0.04 -24.03
CA PRO A 935 11.38 -1.25 -24.44
C PRO A 935 11.17 -1.54 -25.93
N VAL A 936 12.20 -2.07 -26.59
CA VAL A 936 12.18 -2.45 -28.01
C VAL A 936 12.45 -3.94 -28.13
N VAL A 937 11.71 -4.63 -29.02
CA VAL A 937 11.94 -6.05 -29.32
C VAL A 937 13.34 -6.24 -29.88
N ASP A 938 14.10 -7.15 -29.26
CA ASP A 938 15.45 -7.52 -29.67
C ASP A 938 15.55 -9.03 -29.92
N THR A 939 16.58 -9.42 -30.66
CA THR A 939 16.94 -10.81 -30.89
C THR A 939 18.18 -11.16 -30.06
N PRO A 940 18.06 -12.10 -29.09
CA PRO A 940 19.06 -12.28 -28.04
C PRO A 940 20.44 -12.76 -28.53
N SER A 941 20.55 -13.28 -29.75
CA SER A 941 21.81 -13.75 -30.34
C SER A 941 22.55 -12.70 -31.19
N SER A 942 21.92 -11.59 -31.57
CA SER A 942 22.47 -10.62 -32.52
C SER A 942 22.51 -9.18 -32.02
N TYR A 943 21.91 -8.90 -30.85
CA TYR A 943 21.97 -7.59 -30.17
C TYR A 943 21.64 -6.41 -31.09
N VAL A 944 20.71 -6.60 -32.05
CA VAL A 944 20.44 -5.64 -33.12
C VAL A 944 19.77 -4.39 -32.56
N ALA A 945 18.83 -4.54 -31.64
CA ALA A 945 18.20 -3.39 -30.98
C ALA A 945 19.18 -2.69 -30.05
N LEU A 946 19.99 -3.43 -29.29
CA LEU A 946 21.06 -2.86 -28.47
C LEU A 946 22.04 -2.01 -29.30
N HIS A 947 22.61 -2.56 -30.37
CA HIS A 947 23.53 -1.83 -31.25
C HIS A 947 22.85 -0.69 -32.02
N ARG A 948 21.52 -0.71 -32.18
CA ARG A 948 20.75 0.42 -32.71
C ARG A 948 20.65 1.54 -31.68
N ILE A 949 20.38 1.24 -30.42
CA ILE A 949 20.28 2.22 -29.32
C ILE A 949 21.66 2.87 -29.06
N PHE A 950 22.73 2.05 -28.99
CA PHE A 950 24.10 2.50 -28.72
C PHE A 950 24.90 2.72 -30.01
N ARG A 951 24.34 3.44 -30.97
CA ARG A 951 25.02 3.81 -32.23
C ARG A 951 25.51 5.25 -32.20
N THR A 952 26.74 5.46 -32.66
CA THR A 952 27.29 6.80 -32.91
C THR A 952 27.34 7.11 -34.41
N ALA A 953 27.40 8.38 -34.78
CA ALA A 953 27.52 8.78 -36.18
C ALA A 953 28.81 8.26 -36.87
N ASN A 954 29.82 7.91 -36.07
CA ASN A 954 31.13 7.43 -36.55
C ASN A 954 31.22 5.89 -36.63
N ASP A 955 30.16 5.17 -36.24
CA ASP A 955 30.14 3.70 -36.28
C ASP A 955 30.10 3.20 -37.75
N PRO A 956 30.92 2.22 -38.16
CA PRO A 956 30.92 1.66 -39.52
C PRO A 956 29.57 1.13 -40.01
N SER A 957 28.68 0.74 -39.07
CA SER A 957 27.34 0.25 -39.36
C SER A 957 26.31 1.36 -39.66
N THR A 958 26.70 2.62 -39.53
CA THR A 958 25.84 3.78 -39.79
C THR A 958 25.66 4.00 -41.28
N SER A 959 24.41 3.99 -41.74
CA SER A 959 24.06 4.23 -43.14
C SER A 959 22.80 5.10 -43.26
N PRO A 960 22.45 5.63 -44.44
CA PRO A 960 21.20 6.39 -44.63
C PRO A 960 19.94 5.62 -44.21
N ARG A 961 19.97 4.28 -44.31
CA ARG A 961 18.88 3.39 -43.85
C ARG A 961 19.00 2.99 -42.38
N ASN A 962 20.15 3.23 -41.76
CA ASN A 962 20.50 2.78 -40.41
C ASN A 962 21.16 3.91 -39.63
N LYS A 963 20.45 5.02 -39.48
CA LYS A 963 20.92 6.24 -38.82
C LYS A 963 21.16 6.02 -37.32
N ALA A 964 21.99 6.87 -36.70
CA ALA A 964 22.15 6.92 -35.26
C ALA A 964 20.89 7.51 -34.58
N PRO A 965 20.48 7.03 -33.39
CA PRO A 965 19.34 7.57 -32.66
C PRO A 965 19.54 9.05 -32.30
N GLN A 966 18.43 9.79 -32.29
CA GLN A 966 18.42 11.19 -31.86
C GLN A 966 18.00 11.29 -30.38
N PHE A 967 18.96 11.63 -29.52
CA PHE A 967 18.72 11.90 -28.10
C PHE A 967 18.77 13.40 -27.79
N PRO A 968 18.00 13.89 -26.80
CA PRO A 968 18.01 15.30 -26.42
C PRO A 968 19.36 15.79 -25.90
N GLU A 969 19.64 17.07 -26.12
CA GLU A 969 20.92 17.70 -25.76
C GLU A 969 21.22 17.61 -24.26
N GLY A 970 22.45 17.23 -23.92
CA GLY A 970 22.92 17.11 -22.53
C GLY A 970 22.46 15.84 -21.80
N TYR A 971 21.79 14.91 -22.47
CA TYR A 971 21.53 13.56 -21.96
C TYR A 971 22.46 12.55 -22.62
N THR A 972 23.08 11.69 -21.82
CA THR A 972 23.97 10.62 -22.29
C THR A 972 23.40 9.26 -21.91
N LEU A 973 23.66 8.24 -22.74
CA LEU A 973 23.37 6.85 -22.40
C LEU A 973 24.30 6.41 -21.26
N MET A 974 23.74 5.96 -20.14
CA MET A 974 24.49 5.60 -18.93
C MET A 974 24.39 4.11 -18.57
N ALA A 975 23.37 3.42 -19.05
CA ALA A 975 23.17 2.01 -18.75
C ALA A 975 22.35 1.30 -19.85
N GLY A 976 22.70 0.04 -20.11
CA GLY A 976 21.89 -0.88 -20.91
C GLY A 976 20.92 -1.67 -20.02
N HIS A 977 19.77 -2.06 -20.59
CA HIS A 977 18.77 -2.87 -19.91
C HIS A 977 18.28 -3.99 -20.81
N GLU A 978 18.60 -5.24 -20.47
CA GLU A 978 18.06 -6.43 -21.13
C GLU A 978 16.87 -6.98 -20.35
N MET A 979 15.83 -7.41 -21.05
CA MET A 979 14.63 -7.96 -20.46
C MET A 979 14.22 -9.25 -21.17
N SER A 980 14.28 -10.35 -20.45
CA SER A 980 13.65 -11.60 -20.85
C SER A 980 12.36 -11.69 -20.08
N LEU A 981 11.18 -11.68 -20.70
CA LEU A 981 9.90 -11.84 -20.00
C LEU A 981 9.21 -13.12 -20.50
N SER A 982 8.65 -13.90 -19.57
CA SER A 982 7.84 -15.08 -19.90
C SER A 982 6.69 -15.25 -18.90
N PRO A 983 5.44 -15.45 -19.37
CA PRO A 983 4.30 -15.65 -18.48
C PRO A 983 4.23 -17.06 -17.87
N ALA A 984 5.06 -18.02 -18.32
CA ALA A 984 5.03 -19.39 -17.85
C ALA A 984 5.80 -19.55 -16.53
N ILE A 985 5.14 -20.13 -15.52
CA ILE A 985 5.75 -20.51 -14.24
C ILE A 985 6.59 -21.78 -14.47
N PRO A 986 7.85 -21.83 -14.01
CA PRO A 986 8.70 -23.00 -14.23
C PRO A 986 8.16 -24.22 -13.47
N THR A 987 8.07 -25.35 -14.17
CA THR A 987 7.61 -26.64 -13.61
C THR A 987 8.73 -27.41 -12.90
N ALA A 988 9.98 -26.92 -12.99
CA ALA A 988 11.16 -27.45 -12.30
C ALA A 988 12.22 -26.35 -12.11
N PRO A 989 13.04 -26.38 -11.04
CA PRO A 989 14.13 -25.44 -10.86
C PRO A 989 15.29 -25.80 -11.81
N LEU A 990 15.30 -25.20 -12.99
CA LEU A 990 16.37 -25.36 -13.96
C LEU A 990 17.13 -24.03 -14.09
N GLU A 991 18.32 -23.98 -13.50
CA GLU A 991 19.29 -22.87 -13.60
C GLU A 991 18.87 -21.53 -12.98
N VAL A 992 19.86 -20.72 -12.56
CA VAL A 992 19.59 -19.37 -12.06
C VAL A 992 19.31 -18.45 -13.23
N ASP A 993 18.09 -17.90 -13.27
CA ASP A 993 17.71 -16.95 -14.32
C ASP A 993 18.45 -15.62 -14.18
N TYR A 994 19.54 -15.51 -14.94
CA TYR A 994 20.37 -14.31 -15.07
C TYR A 994 20.93 -14.19 -16.50
N ALA A 995 21.45 -13.02 -16.86
CA ALA A 995 22.06 -12.74 -18.16
C ALA A 995 23.28 -13.64 -18.45
N SER A 996 23.56 -13.91 -19.73
CA SER A 996 24.77 -14.63 -20.14
C SER A 996 26.04 -13.75 -19.99
N ALA A 997 27.21 -14.37 -19.82
CA ALA A 997 28.48 -13.64 -19.73
C ALA A 997 28.75 -12.75 -20.97
N ALA A 998 28.38 -13.25 -22.16
CA ALA A 998 28.44 -12.48 -23.40
C ALA A 998 27.52 -11.25 -23.34
N SER A 999 26.29 -11.40 -22.84
CA SER A 999 25.36 -10.26 -22.73
C SER A 999 25.86 -9.20 -21.75
N VAL A 1000 26.39 -9.61 -20.59
CA VAL A 1000 26.98 -8.68 -19.62
C VAL A 1000 28.15 -7.93 -20.25
N TYR A 1001 29.03 -8.60 -21.00
CA TYR A 1001 30.12 -7.96 -21.72
C TYR A 1001 29.62 -6.95 -22.77
N GLU A 1002 28.66 -7.34 -23.60
CA GLU A 1002 28.11 -6.51 -24.67
C GLU A 1002 27.44 -5.25 -24.12
N HIS A 1003 26.71 -5.33 -23.00
CA HIS A 1003 26.04 -4.18 -22.39
C HIS A 1003 26.98 -3.30 -21.55
N THR A 1004 28.20 -3.75 -21.22
CA THR A 1004 29.15 -3.01 -20.38
C THR A 1004 30.42 -2.63 -21.14
N HIS A 1005 31.42 -3.52 -21.18
CA HIS A 1005 32.74 -3.28 -21.75
C HIS A 1005 32.69 -2.94 -23.25
N ALA A 1006 31.85 -3.61 -24.03
CA ALA A 1006 31.74 -3.33 -25.47
C ALA A 1006 31.20 -1.92 -25.73
N MET A 1007 30.16 -1.50 -25.01
CA MET A 1007 29.64 -0.12 -25.10
C MET A 1007 30.62 0.92 -24.58
N LYS A 1008 31.37 0.61 -23.51
CA LYS A 1008 32.44 1.49 -23.03
C LYS A 1008 33.56 1.67 -24.05
N ALA A 1009 33.95 0.59 -24.73
CA ALA A 1009 34.94 0.64 -25.81
C ALA A 1009 34.45 1.48 -27.03
N LYS A 1010 33.13 1.57 -27.24
CA LYS A 1010 32.52 2.46 -28.25
C LYS A 1010 32.49 3.95 -27.85
N GLY A 1011 32.91 4.29 -26.63
CA GLY A 1011 32.97 5.66 -26.12
C GLY A 1011 31.74 6.11 -25.32
N PHE A 1012 30.86 5.18 -24.90
CA PHE A 1012 29.77 5.49 -23.97
C PHE A 1012 30.24 5.34 -22.51
N ASP A 1013 29.73 6.21 -21.63
CA ASP A 1013 30.05 6.17 -20.20
C ASP A 1013 29.03 5.28 -19.46
N ILE A 1014 29.30 3.98 -19.44
CA ILE A 1014 28.39 2.97 -18.87
C ILE A 1014 28.69 2.76 -17.38
N ASP A 1015 27.73 3.14 -16.54
CA ASP A 1015 27.80 3.03 -15.08
C ASP A 1015 27.14 1.75 -14.54
N ALA A 1016 26.17 1.20 -15.27
CA ALA A 1016 25.41 0.04 -14.81
C ALA A 1016 24.84 -0.79 -15.97
N PHE A 1017 24.53 -2.04 -15.67
CA PHE A 1017 23.73 -2.94 -16.51
C PHE A 1017 22.52 -3.44 -15.73
N TYR A 1018 21.32 -3.32 -16.31
CA TYR A 1018 20.08 -3.81 -15.74
C TYR A 1018 19.62 -5.08 -16.45
N TYR A 1019 19.15 -6.07 -15.69
CA TYR A 1019 18.56 -7.29 -16.23
C TYR A 1019 17.20 -7.56 -15.60
N SER A 1020 16.16 -7.65 -16.43
CA SER A 1020 14.85 -8.15 -16.03
C SER A 1020 14.75 -9.63 -16.35
N THR A 1021 14.55 -10.42 -15.30
CA THR A 1021 14.36 -11.87 -15.37
C THR A 1021 13.01 -12.23 -15.99
N ARG A 1022 12.88 -13.47 -16.46
CA ARG A 1022 11.69 -14.06 -17.09
C ARG A 1022 10.45 -13.92 -16.21
N HIS A 1023 10.66 -13.98 -14.91
CA HIS A 1023 9.62 -13.97 -13.90
C HIS A 1023 9.46 -12.62 -13.18
N GLY A 1024 10.09 -11.55 -13.67
CA GLY A 1024 9.80 -10.17 -13.27
C GLY A 1024 10.69 -9.57 -12.18
N ALA A 1025 11.73 -10.27 -11.72
CA ALA A 1025 12.77 -9.70 -10.86
C ALA A 1025 13.67 -8.74 -11.66
N LEU A 1026 14.16 -7.67 -11.02
CA LEU A 1026 15.06 -6.69 -11.62
C LEU A 1026 16.40 -6.71 -10.89
N LEU A 1027 17.48 -6.97 -11.62
CA LEU A 1027 18.85 -6.96 -11.12
C LEU A 1027 19.64 -5.81 -11.73
N LYS A 1028 20.60 -5.31 -10.95
CA LYS A 1028 21.56 -4.28 -11.35
C LYS A 1028 22.97 -4.78 -11.12
N TYR A 1029 23.81 -4.64 -12.15
CA TYR A 1029 25.23 -4.90 -12.09
C TYR A 1029 26.01 -3.59 -12.26
N ASP A 1030 26.86 -3.28 -11.28
CA ASP A 1030 27.80 -2.16 -11.30
C ASP A 1030 29.18 -2.70 -11.79
N PRO A 1031 29.56 -2.49 -13.07
CA PRO A 1031 30.85 -2.94 -13.61
C PRO A 1031 32.03 -2.14 -13.03
N THR A 1032 33.16 -2.81 -12.77
CA THR A 1032 34.42 -2.15 -12.36
C THR A 1032 35.22 -1.63 -13.55
N HIS A 1033 34.96 -2.18 -14.74
CA HIS A 1033 35.68 -1.93 -15.99
C HIS A 1033 37.16 -2.29 -15.92
N SER A 1034 37.54 -3.23 -15.05
CA SER A 1034 38.89 -3.75 -14.96
C SER A 1034 39.20 -4.69 -16.14
N SER A 1035 40.48 -4.79 -16.53
CA SER A 1035 40.89 -5.72 -17.59
C SER A 1035 40.66 -7.19 -17.21
N GLU A 1036 40.73 -7.49 -15.91
CA GLU A 1036 40.40 -8.82 -15.38
C GLU A 1036 38.93 -9.16 -15.57
N GLU A 1037 38.04 -8.19 -15.29
CA GLU A 1037 36.60 -8.30 -15.50
C GLU A 1037 36.27 -8.61 -16.97
N GLY A 1038 36.76 -7.78 -17.88
CA GLY A 1038 36.52 -7.98 -19.31
C GLY A 1038 37.03 -9.32 -19.83
N ARG A 1039 38.19 -9.78 -19.35
CA ARG A 1039 38.77 -11.07 -19.77
C ARG A 1039 37.92 -12.25 -19.33
N PHE A 1040 37.43 -12.28 -18.09
CA PHE A 1040 36.63 -13.42 -17.62
C PHE A 1040 35.21 -13.41 -18.22
N LEU A 1041 34.64 -12.23 -18.54
CA LEU A 1041 33.36 -12.16 -19.25
C LEU A 1041 33.45 -12.71 -20.69
N LEU A 1042 34.59 -12.49 -21.37
CA LEU A 1042 34.83 -12.99 -22.73
C LEU A 1042 35.29 -14.45 -22.81
N THR A 1043 36.16 -14.88 -21.89
CA THR A 1043 36.91 -16.16 -21.99
C THR A 1043 36.72 -17.09 -20.80
N GLY A 1044 35.93 -16.66 -19.82
CA GLY A 1044 35.68 -17.44 -18.60
C GLY A 1044 34.88 -18.71 -18.90
N HIS A 1045 35.41 -19.83 -18.45
CA HIS A 1045 34.67 -21.09 -18.39
C HIS A 1045 33.99 -21.17 -17.03
N PHE A 1046 32.66 -21.29 -17.02
CA PHE A 1046 31.86 -21.42 -15.81
C PHE A 1046 31.25 -22.82 -15.77
N THR A 1047 31.35 -23.46 -14.61
CA THR A 1047 30.78 -24.79 -14.35
C THR A 1047 29.26 -24.77 -14.23
N SER A 1048 28.69 -23.62 -13.83
CA SER A 1048 27.25 -23.38 -13.72
C SER A 1048 26.92 -21.89 -13.77
N SER A 1049 25.66 -21.53 -14.05
CA SER A 1049 25.17 -20.15 -13.92
C SER A 1049 25.28 -19.59 -12.50
N GLU A 1050 25.24 -20.44 -11.46
CA GLU A 1050 25.48 -20.02 -10.07
C GLU A 1050 26.92 -19.56 -9.83
N ASP A 1051 27.89 -20.27 -10.40
CA ASP A 1051 29.30 -19.90 -10.26
C ASP A 1051 29.62 -18.61 -11.00
N PHE A 1052 28.91 -18.34 -12.10
CA PHE A 1052 28.97 -17.07 -12.82
C PHE A 1052 28.46 -15.90 -11.96
N VAL A 1053 27.24 -16.02 -11.41
CA VAL A 1053 26.65 -14.99 -10.53
C VAL A 1053 27.51 -14.72 -9.30
N LEU A 1054 28.06 -15.76 -8.67
CA LEU A 1054 28.95 -15.61 -7.52
C LEU A 1054 30.21 -14.81 -7.89
N LYS A 1055 30.85 -15.13 -9.03
CA LYS A 1055 32.02 -14.39 -9.51
C LYS A 1055 31.68 -12.93 -9.81
N LEU A 1056 30.54 -12.66 -10.43
CA LEU A 1056 30.07 -11.28 -10.67
C LEU A 1056 29.86 -10.51 -9.37
N ALA A 1057 29.24 -11.12 -8.36
CA ALA A 1057 29.01 -10.48 -7.06
C ALA A 1057 30.31 -10.18 -6.29
N VAL A 1058 31.39 -10.93 -6.55
CA VAL A 1058 32.71 -10.72 -5.94
C VAL A 1058 33.53 -9.67 -6.70
N VAL A 1059 33.52 -9.71 -8.04
CA VAL A 1059 34.32 -8.81 -8.88
C VAL A 1059 33.68 -7.42 -8.97
N GLY A 1060 32.36 -7.34 -9.10
CA GLY A 1060 31.60 -6.10 -9.23
C GLY A 1060 30.50 -5.94 -8.17
N GLY A 1061 29.57 -5.02 -8.43
CA GLY A 1061 28.42 -4.78 -7.56
C GLY A 1061 27.13 -5.36 -8.12
N LEU A 1062 26.78 -6.60 -7.77
CA LEU A 1062 25.50 -7.19 -8.16
C LEU A 1062 24.43 -7.00 -7.07
N ARG A 1063 23.26 -6.48 -7.45
CA ARG A 1063 22.14 -6.16 -6.54
C ARG A 1063 20.80 -6.56 -7.14
N VAL A 1064 19.85 -6.93 -6.28
CA VAL A 1064 18.47 -7.21 -6.65
C VAL A 1064 17.60 -6.00 -6.25
N LEU A 1065 17.12 -5.25 -7.24
CA LEU A 1065 16.33 -4.02 -7.04
C LEU A 1065 14.81 -4.28 -6.91
N LYS A 1066 14.34 -5.41 -7.42
CA LYS A 1066 12.96 -5.89 -7.32
C LYS A 1066 12.96 -7.41 -7.25
N THR A 1067 12.31 -7.96 -6.24
CA THR A 1067 12.21 -9.41 -6.02
C THR A 1067 11.11 -10.04 -6.87
N ALA A 1068 11.35 -11.27 -7.34
CA ALA A 1068 10.33 -12.16 -7.92
C ALA A 1068 10.92 -13.57 -8.10
N ALA A 1069 10.06 -14.60 -8.01
CA ALA A 1069 10.39 -16.01 -8.26
C ALA A 1069 11.67 -16.49 -7.55
N ASP A 1070 12.75 -16.75 -8.28
CA ASP A 1070 14.03 -17.27 -7.74
C ASP A 1070 14.87 -16.23 -6.99
N TRP A 1071 14.44 -14.96 -7.05
CA TRP A 1071 15.08 -13.81 -6.41
C TRP A 1071 14.17 -13.25 -5.34
N ASN A 1072 14.09 -13.93 -4.18
CA ASN A 1072 13.18 -13.56 -3.10
C ASN A 1072 13.71 -12.50 -2.13
N GLN A 1073 14.98 -12.09 -2.24
CA GLN A 1073 15.59 -11.08 -1.38
C GLN A 1073 16.16 -9.93 -2.20
N ALA A 1074 15.78 -8.70 -1.84
CA ALA A 1074 16.35 -7.48 -2.39
C ALA A 1074 17.70 -7.17 -1.72
N GLY A 1075 18.53 -6.32 -2.32
CA GLY A 1075 19.81 -5.93 -1.75
C GLY A 1075 21.02 -6.38 -2.56
N ARG A 1076 22.20 -5.98 -2.08
CA ARG A 1076 23.49 -6.40 -2.62
C ARG A 1076 23.73 -7.89 -2.34
N LEU A 1077 24.13 -8.64 -3.35
CA LEU A 1077 24.46 -10.06 -3.22
C LEU A 1077 25.84 -10.22 -2.56
N GLY A 1078 25.90 -11.04 -1.51
CA GLY A 1078 27.13 -11.42 -0.80
C GLY A 1078 27.50 -12.88 -1.06
N GLN A 1079 28.45 -13.43 -0.30
CA GLN A 1079 28.85 -14.86 -0.43
C GLN A 1079 27.72 -15.83 -0.07
N ASP A 1080 26.78 -15.39 0.76
CA ASP A 1080 25.60 -16.13 1.25
C ASP A 1080 24.39 -16.08 0.30
N TRP A 1081 24.53 -15.46 -0.89
CA TRP A 1081 23.40 -15.17 -1.78
C TRP A 1081 22.59 -16.40 -2.21
N ARG A 1082 23.22 -17.59 -2.29
CA ARG A 1082 22.54 -18.83 -2.69
C ARG A 1082 21.43 -19.22 -1.73
N VAL A 1083 21.65 -19.02 -0.44
CA VAL A 1083 20.65 -19.29 0.60
C VAL A 1083 19.70 -18.10 0.73
N ALA A 1084 20.24 -16.87 0.71
CA ALA A 1084 19.44 -15.67 0.85
C ALA A 1084 18.36 -15.56 -0.23
N ARG A 1085 18.67 -15.81 -1.52
CA ARG A 1085 17.71 -15.68 -2.62
C ARG A 1085 16.49 -16.61 -2.52
N GLN A 1086 16.59 -17.70 -1.76
CA GLN A 1086 15.49 -18.66 -1.55
C GLN A 1086 14.59 -18.28 -0.37
N GLN A 1087 15.02 -17.34 0.47
CA GLN A 1087 14.24 -16.92 1.63
C GLN A 1087 13.06 -16.05 1.16
N VAL A 1088 11.84 -16.56 1.32
CA VAL A 1088 10.62 -15.79 1.03
C VAL A 1088 10.57 -14.58 1.97
N PRO A 1089 10.33 -13.35 1.46
CA PRO A 1089 10.13 -12.18 2.31
C PRO A 1089 8.93 -12.42 3.22
N ASP A 1090 9.02 -11.94 4.46
CA ASP A 1090 7.88 -12.01 5.36
C ASP A 1090 6.79 -11.06 4.86
N VAL A 1091 5.69 -11.62 4.36
CA VAL A 1091 4.50 -10.83 4.06
C VAL A 1091 3.95 -10.30 5.40
N SER A 1092 3.64 -9.01 5.45
CA SER A 1092 2.92 -8.44 6.58
C SER A 1092 1.44 -8.81 6.47
N ASP A 1093 1.08 -9.98 6.99
CA ASP A 1093 -0.33 -10.34 7.20
C ASP A 1093 -0.93 -9.62 8.42
N LYS A 1094 -0.16 -8.75 9.09
CA LYS A 1094 -0.69 -7.95 10.20
C LYS A 1094 -1.74 -6.98 9.65
N PRO A 1095 -3.00 -7.01 10.12
CA PRO A 1095 -3.93 -5.93 9.84
C PRO A 1095 -3.31 -4.63 10.36
N THR A 1096 -3.35 -3.59 9.55
CA THR A 1096 -2.86 -2.27 9.96
C THR A 1096 -3.76 -1.72 11.04
N ARG A 1097 -3.16 -1.25 12.14
CA ARG A 1097 -3.86 -0.65 13.27
C ARG A 1097 -4.34 0.74 12.86
N ASP A 1098 -5.64 0.93 12.70
CA ASP A 1098 -6.20 2.27 12.44
C ASP A 1098 -6.53 2.98 13.77
N GLU A 1099 -6.26 4.28 13.83
CA GLU A 1099 -6.43 5.14 15.00
C GLU A 1099 -7.88 5.63 15.18
N LEU A 1100 -8.82 5.16 14.35
CA LEU A 1100 -10.26 5.42 14.48
C LEU A 1100 -10.95 4.44 15.42
#